data_AF-A0A951G572-F1
#
_entry.id   AF-A0A951G572-F1
#
_cell.length_a   1.000
_cell.length_b   1.000
_cell.length_c   1.000
_cell.angle_alpha   90.00
_cell.angle_beta   90.00
_cell.angle_gamma   90.00
#
_symmetry.space_group_name_H-M   'P 1'
#
loop_
_entity.id
_entity.type
_entity.pdbx_description
1 polymer ?
#
loop_
_entity_poly.entity_id
_entity_poly.type
_entity_poly.pdbx_seq_one_letter_code
_entity_poly.pdbx_strand_id
1 'polypeptide(L)'
;MVNIRRLAAICAAAACGVGLAAIPAASAKPGTRTPRSGDSGRCLLGNGAGRIKHVIYLQFDNVHLRRDNPNVPSDLEQMPHLLNFLKGNGTVLNKQYTVLISHTAAGIVSSLTGLYPDRMGLTETNSYDYYQPDGTPTFTSAFKYWTAPVSSTDPLPNVVNGDSGAPKTAPAPWVSYTRGGCDVGNVSVANTVLENNSSDVVNVYGPNSPEAAEAKANPNLATTDFVGIAVHCAQVQTSVCSKSPEAKPDPLPDEPGGYTGYKALFGAKYVNPAISPNGPVTDINGQPITDSAGNPGFPGFDSMSAANSLGYVARMQEAGIPVTFAYISDVHDNHAGGGAYGPGEQGYVEALKSYDDAFGKFFARLAADGINKSNTLFVVTADENDHFAGQQAQNCDGVNVPCQYNTVATKPFHGIYDVTNGATASSDPSTWNGPNTWPPAGANGPLVGEMGYNLKWLMGSTINGTGYDISFDSAPSFYINGQPQAVDSSGNVVVNPTLRAFEREAAGLKAFDPYIDSTKLTPVARYLVDAPTLKALHMINADPLRTMSFTMFSQPDYYFQTFSPCPTGQGCLNDSFAWIHGDYSNDIGQTWLGMVGPGVRDEGLNNTTWTDHTDIVPTMDALLGLHADYTPDGRVITQALSRRADRGPDAESPQLLGALYKQLDAPYGAFNHWLIVASTNGIKSDDATYAATEKAIQSLAAQRDALVLQMRGALYGARDGHSERLIRRGLELLERAAALAGT
;
A
#
# COMPACT_ATOMS: atom_id res chain seq x y z
N MET A 1 1.83 -2.23 21.05
CA MET A 1 1.10 -1.32 21.96
C MET A 1 2.08 -0.44 22.73
N VAL A 2 2.15 0.85 22.41
CA VAL A 2 2.95 1.81 23.18
C VAL A 2 2.20 2.08 24.48
N ASN A 3 2.86 1.81 25.61
CA ASN A 3 2.31 2.02 26.94
C ASN A 3 2.04 3.53 27.12
N ILE A 4 0.78 3.95 27.17
CA ILE A 4 0.34 5.36 27.34
C ILE A 4 1.09 6.04 28.51
N ARG A 5 1.47 5.26 29.53
CA ARG A 5 2.28 5.70 30.68
C ARG A 5 3.69 6.19 30.31
N ARG A 6 4.31 5.72 29.22
CA ARG A 6 5.64 6.18 28.76
C ARG A 6 5.59 7.54 28.06
N LEU A 7 4.50 7.86 27.36
CA LEU A 7 4.29 9.20 26.77
C LEU A 7 3.98 10.23 27.87
N ALA A 8 3.21 9.85 28.89
CA ALA A 8 2.93 10.70 30.05
C ALA A 8 4.18 10.98 30.92
N ALA A 9 5.10 10.02 31.04
CA ALA A 9 6.31 10.17 31.87
C ALA A 9 7.32 11.21 31.34
N ILE A 10 7.29 11.53 30.04
CA ILE A 10 8.21 12.51 29.42
C ILE A 10 7.74 13.95 29.64
N CYS A 11 6.42 14.18 29.83
CA CYS A 11 5.87 15.54 29.97
C CYS A 11 6.08 16.18 31.36
N ALA A 12 6.47 15.41 32.39
CA ALA A 12 6.52 15.91 33.78
C ALA A 12 7.78 16.74 34.12
N ALA A 13 8.77 16.84 33.24
CA ALA A 13 10.07 17.48 33.54
C ALA A 13 10.26 18.90 32.98
N ALA A 14 9.35 19.42 32.15
CA ALA A 14 9.56 20.65 31.38
C ALA A 14 8.65 21.83 31.78
N ALA A 15 8.37 22.02 33.08
CA ALA A 15 7.58 23.17 33.54
C ALA A 15 8.33 23.96 34.63
N CYS A 16 9.15 24.94 34.26
CA CYS A 16 9.52 26.07 35.12
C CYS A 16 10.12 27.27 34.35
N GLY A 17 9.35 28.37 34.28
CA GLY A 17 9.78 29.77 34.06
C GLY A 17 10.20 30.15 32.63
N VAL A 18 9.93 31.33 32.05
CA VAL A 18 9.71 32.70 32.57
C VAL A 18 9.12 33.59 31.44
N GLY A 19 8.29 34.58 31.80
CA GLY A 19 8.29 35.95 31.26
C GLY A 19 7.69 36.24 29.89
N LEU A 20 6.46 36.79 29.88
CA LEU A 20 5.86 37.42 28.70
C LEU A 20 6.63 38.70 28.30
N ALA A 21 7.06 38.77 27.05
CA ALA A 21 7.25 40.03 26.34
C ALA A 21 6.60 39.92 24.95
N ALA A 22 5.57 40.73 24.71
CA ALA A 22 4.88 40.81 23.43
C ALA A 22 5.75 41.58 22.42
N ILE A 23 6.00 40.98 21.25
CA ILE A 23 6.56 41.65 20.07
C ILE A 23 5.55 41.48 18.93
N PRO A 24 5.26 42.53 18.13
CA PRO A 24 4.27 42.43 17.06
C PRO A 24 4.74 41.45 15.96
N ALA A 25 3.81 40.61 15.50
CA ALA A 25 4.01 39.74 14.36
C ALA A 25 4.17 40.55 13.07
N ALA A 26 5.34 40.49 12.44
CA ALA A 26 5.51 40.90 11.05
C ALA A 26 5.32 39.65 10.17
N SER A 27 4.24 39.63 9.37
CA SER A 27 4.00 38.61 8.36
C SER A 27 5.10 38.65 7.29
N ALA A 28 6.07 37.74 7.38
CA ALA A 28 7.00 37.48 6.30
C ALA A 28 6.29 36.62 5.25
N LYS A 29 6.02 37.20 4.07
CA LYS A 29 5.61 36.44 2.89
C LYS A 29 6.72 35.45 2.51
N PRO A 30 6.40 34.24 2.01
CA PRO A 30 7.40 33.36 1.43
C PRO A 30 8.09 34.10 0.27
N GLY A 31 9.40 34.27 0.37
CA GLY A 31 10.17 34.85 -0.72
C GLY A 31 10.21 33.87 -1.89
N THR A 32 9.52 34.20 -2.98
CA THR A 32 9.72 33.56 -4.28
C THR A 32 11.14 33.87 -4.74
N ARG A 33 12.04 32.89 -4.60
CA ARG A 33 13.40 33.01 -5.12
C ARG A 33 13.35 32.86 -6.63
N THR A 34 13.65 33.95 -7.34
CA THR A 34 13.81 33.95 -8.81
C THR A 34 14.92 32.97 -9.22
N PRO A 35 14.75 32.20 -10.31
CA PRO A 35 15.78 31.29 -10.81
C PRO A 35 17.04 32.08 -11.16
N ARG A 36 18.20 31.58 -10.73
CA ARG A 36 19.49 32.16 -11.12
C ARG A 36 19.69 31.81 -12.60
N SER A 37 19.81 32.83 -13.44
CA SER A 37 20.03 32.70 -14.89
C SER A 37 21.36 31.97 -15.16
N GLY A 38 21.28 30.66 -15.41
CA GLY A 38 22.41 29.75 -15.63
C GLY A 38 22.05 28.26 -15.57
N ASP A 39 20.92 27.89 -14.96
CA ASP A 39 20.49 26.49 -14.73
C ASP A 39 19.36 26.00 -15.67
N SER A 40 19.01 26.76 -16.71
CA SER A 40 17.94 26.38 -17.65
C SER A 40 18.37 25.17 -18.51
N GLY A 41 18.02 23.96 -18.07
CA GLY A 41 18.20 22.71 -18.83
C GLY A 41 18.81 21.53 -18.07
N ARG A 42 18.85 21.53 -16.73
CA ARG A 42 19.34 20.39 -15.92
C ARG A 42 18.33 20.00 -14.84
N CYS A 43 18.24 18.71 -14.54
CA CYS A 43 17.48 18.18 -13.41
C CYS A 43 18.03 18.74 -12.09
N LEU A 44 17.19 19.40 -11.30
CA LEU A 44 17.57 20.09 -10.07
C LEU A 44 17.13 19.30 -8.83
N LEU A 45 18.04 18.51 -8.27
CA LEU A 45 17.84 17.82 -6.99
C LEU A 45 18.77 18.38 -5.90
N GLY A 46 18.33 18.28 -4.65
CA GLY A 46 19.08 18.69 -3.45
C GLY A 46 19.22 20.20 -3.25
N ASN A 47 18.18 21.00 -3.55
CA ASN A 47 18.20 22.48 -3.41
C ASN A 47 19.33 23.19 -4.21
N GLY A 48 19.81 22.59 -5.31
CA GLY A 48 20.95 23.12 -6.08
C GLY A 48 22.31 23.01 -5.38
N ALA A 49 22.38 22.31 -4.24
CA ALA A 49 23.64 22.03 -3.54
C ALA A 49 24.40 20.82 -4.12
N GLY A 50 23.84 20.16 -5.15
CA GLY A 50 24.54 19.26 -6.05
C GLY A 50 24.99 17.91 -5.49
N ARG A 51 24.54 17.52 -4.28
CA ARG A 51 24.90 16.21 -3.71
C ARG A 51 24.04 15.08 -4.25
N ILE A 52 22.72 15.21 -4.22
CA ILE A 52 21.82 14.20 -4.80
C ILE A 52 21.68 14.51 -6.29
N LYS A 53 21.94 13.50 -7.12
CA LYS A 53 21.81 13.51 -8.58
C LYS A 53 20.81 12.47 -9.08
N HIS A 54 20.60 11.42 -8.29
CA HIS A 54 19.74 10.29 -8.63
C HIS A 54 18.79 9.98 -7.47
N VAL A 55 17.60 9.51 -7.82
CA VAL A 55 16.62 8.91 -6.89
C VAL A 55 16.32 7.51 -7.40
N ILE A 56 16.49 6.53 -6.52
CA ILE A 56 16.14 5.13 -6.78
C ILE A 56 15.17 4.72 -5.67
N TYR A 57 13.90 4.61 -6.03
CA TYR A 57 12.84 4.11 -5.17
C TYR A 57 12.50 2.68 -5.59
N LEU A 58 12.57 1.75 -4.65
CA LEU A 58 12.24 0.35 -4.85
C LEU A 58 11.17 -0.03 -3.83
N GLN A 59 10.09 -0.66 -4.28
CA GLN A 59 9.06 -1.18 -3.41
C GLN A 59 8.79 -2.62 -3.79
N PHE A 60 8.92 -3.50 -2.80
CA PHE A 60 8.55 -4.90 -2.95
C PHE A 60 7.06 -5.08 -2.73
N ASP A 61 6.50 -6.08 -3.40
CA ASP A 61 5.31 -6.78 -2.94
C ASP A 61 5.69 -7.63 -1.71
N ASN A 62 5.09 -7.32 -0.56
CA ASN A 62 5.06 -8.19 0.63
C ASN A 62 6.39 -8.78 1.18
N VAL A 63 7.54 -8.09 1.05
CA VAL A 63 8.83 -8.56 1.60
C VAL A 63 9.02 -8.22 3.08
N HIS A 64 9.35 -9.23 3.90
CA HIS A 64 9.38 -9.10 5.36
C HIS A 64 10.76 -8.79 5.98
N LEU A 65 10.77 -7.81 6.90
CA LEU A 65 11.86 -7.66 7.90
C LEU A 65 11.58 -8.46 9.17
N ARG A 66 10.30 -8.73 9.47
CA ARG A 66 9.89 -9.59 10.58
C ARG A 66 10.12 -11.05 10.20
N ARG A 67 10.45 -11.90 11.17
CA ARG A 67 10.49 -13.35 10.98
C ARG A 67 9.10 -13.94 11.14
N ASP A 68 8.61 -14.67 10.13
CA ASP A 68 7.34 -15.38 10.17
C ASP A 68 7.42 -16.67 10.98
N ASN A 69 8.53 -17.39 10.81
CA ASN A 69 8.95 -18.47 11.72
C ASN A 69 10.12 -17.97 12.57
N PRO A 70 10.04 -17.98 13.91
CA PRO A 70 11.12 -17.50 14.79
C PRO A 70 12.49 -18.15 14.54
N ASN A 71 12.52 -19.38 14.02
CA ASN A 71 13.73 -20.15 13.74
C ASN A 71 14.33 -19.89 12.34
N VAL A 72 13.58 -19.24 11.44
CA VAL A 72 14.01 -18.91 10.07
C VAL A 72 14.33 -17.42 10.00
N PRO A 73 15.44 -16.99 9.39
CA PRO A 73 15.71 -15.56 9.17
C PRO A 73 14.63 -14.92 8.28
N SER A 74 14.36 -13.62 8.45
CA SER A 74 13.38 -12.92 7.61
C SER A 74 13.87 -12.79 6.16
N ASP A 75 13.01 -12.38 5.24
CA ASP A 75 13.37 -12.13 3.84
C ASP A 75 14.60 -11.23 3.71
N LEU A 76 14.55 -10.07 4.37
CA LEU A 76 15.68 -9.15 4.37
C LEU A 76 16.95 -9.71 5.04
N GLU A 77 16.83 -10.55 6.06
CA GLU A 77 18.00 -11.19 6.67
C GLU A 77 18.64 -12.22 5.72
N GLN A 78 17.86 -12.80 4.81
CA GLN A 78 18.31 -13.70 3.75
C GLN A 78 18.74 -12.97 2.47
N MET A 79 18.54 -11.64 2.40
CA MET A 79 19.10 -10.74 1.38
C MET A 79 20.19 -9.79 1.94
N PRO A 80 21.33 -10.34 2.40
CA PRO A 80 22.38 -9.55 3.06
C PRO A 80 23.00 -8.45 2.20
N HIS A 81 23.08 -8.54 0.88
CA HIS A 81 23.57 -7.44 0.04
C HIS A 81 22.70 -6.20 0.18
N LEU A 82 21.37 -6.37 0.16
CA LEU A 82 20.41 -5.28 0.38
C LEU A 82 20.44 -4.82 1.84
N LEU A 83 20.23 -5.72 2.79
CA LEU A 83 20.10 -5.34 4.19
C LEU A 83 21.38 -4.69 4.75
N ASN A 84 22.57 -5.19 4.38
CA ASN A 84 23.83 -4.57 4.80
C ASN A 84 24.07 -3.23 4.10
N PHE A 85 23.65 -3.08 2.84
CA PHE A 85 23.69 -1.79 2.16
C PHE A 85 22.83 -0.75 2.89
N LEU A 86 21.60 -1.11 3.27
CA LEU A 86 20.70 -0.22 4.00
C LEU A 86 21.21 0.10 5.41
N LYS A 87 21.65 -0.91 6.18
CA LYS A 87 22.09 -0.74 7.57
C LYS A 87 23.46 -0.07 7.70
N GLY A 88 24.38 -0.34 6.79
CA GLY A 88 25.75 0.16 6.88
C GLY A 88 25.94 1.58 6.31
N ASN A 89 24.88 2.18 5.76
CA ASN A 89 24.98 3.44 5.01
C ASN A 89 23.76 4.37 5.19
N GLY A 90 22.88 4.06 6.13
CA GLY A 90 21.56 4.67 6.19
C GLY A 90 20.77 4.28 7.42
N THR A 91 19.45 4.37 7.29
CA THR A 91 18.49 4.08 8.36
C THR A 91 17.44 3.09 7.83
N VAL A 92 17.17 2.04 8.61
CA VAL A 92 16.08 1.09 8.39
C VAL A 92 15.08 1.24 9.53
N LEU A 93 13.90 1.79 9.23
CA LEU A 93 12.79 1.91 10.17
C LEU A 93 11.98 0.62 10.15
N ASN A 94 11.96 -0.12 11.26
CA ASN A 94 11.21 -1.38 11.38
C ASN A 94 9.75 -1.18 11.87
N LYS A 95 9.34 0.07 12.08
CA LYS A 95 7.98 0.44 12.50
C LYS A 95 7.38 1.41 11.49
N GLN A 96 7.52 1.04 10.23
CA GLN A 96 6.74 1.59 9.14
C GLN A 96 5.42 0.83 9.09
N TYR A 97 4.33 1.50 8.77
CA TYR A 97 3.02 0.89 8.62
C TYR A 97 2.43 1.22 7.25
N THR A 98 1.65 0.29 6.70
CA THR A 98 0.89 0.50 5.46
C THR A 98 -0.49 1.13 5.74
N VAL A 99 -1.32 1.26 4.71
CA VAL A 99 -2.68 1.79 4.74
C VAL A 99 -3.72 0.69 5.00
N LEU A 100 -5.02 1.03 5.02
CA LEU A 100 -6.12 0.07 5.16
C LEU A 100 -7.18 0.28 4.06
N ILE A 101 -7.75 -0.76 3.47
CA ILE A 101 -7.24 -2.16 3.50
C ILE A 101 -5.80 -2.14 2.95
N SER A 102 -4.91 -3.06 3.31
CA SER A 102 -3.57 -3.08 2.72
C SER A 102 -3.55 -4.03 1.52
N HIS A 103 -3.26 -3.50 0.33
CA HIS A 103 -2.76 -4.25 -0.82
C HIS A 103 -1.85 -3.37 -1.68
N THR A 104 -1.14 -4.01 -2.62
CA THR A 104 -0.24 -3.44 -3.63
C THR A 104 -0.63 -2.04 -4.14
N ALA A 105 -1.83 -1.87 -4.73
CA ALA A 105 -2.20 -0.63 -5.40
C ALA A 105 -2.22 0.57 -4.44
N ALA A 106 -2.99 0.49 -3.35
CA ALA A 106 -3.06 1.58 -2.38
C ALA A 106 -1.75 1.73 -1.58
N GLY A 107 -1.08 0.63 -1.23
CA GLY A 107 0.20 0.65 -0.52
C GLY A 107 1.29 1.41 -1.28
N ILE A 108 1.43 1.14 -2.57
CA ILE A 108 2.35 1.84 -3.48
C ILE A 108 1.93 3.29 -3.67
N VAL A 109 0.67 3.54 -4.05
CA VAL A 109 0.23 4.90 -4.39
C VAL A 109 0.30 5.83 -3.16
N SER A 110 -0.02 5.35 -1.96
CA SER A 110 0.17 6.12 -0.72
C SER A 110 1.65 6.43 -0.44
N SER A 111 2.55 5.51 -0.75
CA SER A 111 3.99 5.73 -0.59
C SER A 111 4.56 6.77 -1.55
N LEU A 112 3.96 6.87 -2.74
CA LEU A 112 4.41 7.76 -3.82
C LEU A 112 3.73 9.12 -3.84
N THR A 113 2.53 9.23 -3.27
CA THR A 113 1.79 10.50 -3.13
C THR A 113 1.89 11.11 -1.74
N GLY A 114 2.16 10.31 -0.71
CA GLY A 114 2.04 10.80 0.65
C GLY A 114 0.59 11.05 1.07
N LEU A 115 -0.40 10.50 0.35
CA LEU A 115 -1.84 10.62 0.62
C LEU A 115 -2.42 9.31 1.14
N TYR A 116 -3.43 9.40 1.98
CA TYR A 116 -4.24 8.22 2.36
C TYR A 116 -5.25 7.83 1.26
N PRO A 117 -5.77 6.59 1.28
CA PRO A 117 -6.63 6.04 0.21
C PRO A 117 -7.89 6.84 -0.13
N ASP A 118 -8.54 7.44 0.87
CA ASP A 118 -9.69 8.34 0.67
C ASP A 118 -9.37 9.54 -0.23
N ARG A 119 -8.13 10.03 -0.20
CA ARG A 119 -7.65 11.16 -1.01
C ARG A 119 -7.04 10.74 -2.35
N MET A 120 -7.15 9.46 -2.72
CA MET A 120 -6.75 8.92 -4.02
C MET A 120 -7.77 7.92 -4.62
N GLY A 121 -8.91 7.70 -3.95
CA GLY A 121 -10.02 6.90 -4.47
C GLY A 121 -9.77 5.39 -4.49
N LEU A 122 -8.76 4.91 -3.75
CA LEU A 122 -8.31 3.51 -3.71
C LEU A 122 -8.59 2.88 -2.34
N THR A 123 -9.79 3.07 -1.80
CA THR A 123 -10.14 2.82 -0.38
C THR A 123 -10.20 1.35 0.06
N GLU A 124 -10.12 0.42 -0.90
CA GLU A 124 -10.15 -1.04 -0.65
C GLU A 124 -8.99 -1.79 -1.26
N THR A 125 -8.18 -1.10 -2.09
CA THR A 125 -6.84 -1.45 -2.64
C THR A 125 -6.72 -1.94 -4.09
N ASN A 126 -6.59 -3.24 -4.38
CA ASN A 126 -6.30 -3.82 -5.70
C ASN A 126 -7.56 -3.91 -6.59
N SER A 127 -8.72 -3.90 -5.96
CA SER A 127 -10.01 -3.80 -6.61
C SER A 127 -11.04 -3.21 -5.64
N TYR A 128 -12.16 -2.79 -6.20
CA TYR A 128 -13.32 -2.33 -5.44
C TYR A 128 -14.57 -2.48 -6.31
N ASP A 129 -15.73 -2.47 -5.66
CA ASP A 129 -17.00 -2.36 -6.36
C ASP A 129 -17.46 -0.89 -6.43
N TYR A 130 -18.33 -0.59 -7.38
CA TYR A 130 -19.03 0.69 -7.41
C TYR A 130 -20.50 0.48 -7.76
N TYR A 131 -21.35 1.39 -7.29
CA TYR A 131 -22.78 1.31 -7.50
C TYR A 131 -23.18 1.86 -8.87
N GLN A 132 -23.86 1.03 -9.66
CA GLN A 132 -24.55 1.45 -10.88
C GLN A 132 -25.76 2.34 -10.54
N PRO A 133 -26.35 3.05 -11.52
CA PRO A 133 -27.52 3.90 -11.28
C PRO A 133 -28.76 3.18 -10.71
N ASP A 134 -28.86 1.85 -10.88
CA ASP A 134 -29.93 1.03 -10.30
C ASP A 134 -29.64 0.57 -8.85
N GLY A 135 -28.50 0.96 -8.30
CA GLY A 135 -28.05 0.62 -6.95
C GLY A 135 -27.44 -0.77 -6.83
N THR A 136 -27.21 -1.48 -7.93
CA THR A 136 -26.45 -2.74 -7.90
C THR A 136 -24.94 -2.47 -7.96
N PRO A 137 -24.12 -3.18 -7.18
CA PRO A 137 -22.68 -3.02 -7.24
C PRO A 137 -22.09 -3.72 -8.47
N THR A 138 -20.91 -3.30 -8.88
CA THR A 138 -20.16 -3.88 -10.00
C THR A 138 -18.67 -3.78 -9.73
N PHE A 139 -17.98 -4.89 -9.94
CA PHE A 139 -16.54 -5.00 -9.82
C PHE A 139 -15.76 -4.06 -10.74
N THR A 140 -14.66 -3.54 -10.22
CA THR A 140 -13.61 -2.92 -11.00
C THR A 140 -12.23 -3.19 -10.40
N SER A 141 -11.22 -3.39 -11.25
CA SER A 141 -9.83 -3.42 -10.81
C SER A 141 -9.32 -2.00 -10.56
N ALA A 142 -8.49 -1.84 -9.54
CA ALA A 142 -7.76 -0.62 -9.27
C ALA A 142 -6.49 -0.47 -10.13
N PHE A 143 -6.04 -1.52 -10.82
CA PHE A 143 -4.87 -1.49 -11.69
C PHE A 143 -5.24 -0.91 -13.07
N LYS A 144 -5.18 0.42 -13.15
CA LYS A 144 -5.43 1.23 -14.33
C LYS A 144 -4.55 2.46 -14.28
N TYR A 145 -4.17 2.97 -15.44
CA TYR A 145 -3.41 4.22 -15.53
C TYR A 145 -4.09 5.36 -14.76
N TRP A 146 -3.27 6.26 -14.18
CA TRP A 146 -3.67 7.35 -13.30
C TRP A 146 -4.94 8.11 -13.72
N THR A 147 -5.06 8.39 -15.02
CA THR A 147 -6.18 9.16 -15.60
C THR A 147 -7.22 8.30 -16.31
N ALA A 148 -7.03 6.99 -16.39
CA ALA A 148 -7.99 6.10 -17.03
C ALA A 148 -9.31 6.12 -16.25
N PRO A 149 -10.46 6.14 -16.95
CA PRO A 149 -11.76 6.09 -16.29
C PRO A 149 -11.99 4.73 -15.63
N VAL A 150 -12.86 4.68 -14.62
CA VAL A 150 -13.25 3.41 -14.00
C VAL A 150 -13.97 2.49 -14.99
N SER A 151 -14.94 3.03 -15.73
CA SER A 151 -15.66 2.29 -16.75
C SER A 151 -16.35 3.25 -17.73
N SER A 152 -17.19 2.72 -18.62
CA SER A 152 -18.07 3.58 -19.43
C SER A 152 -19.28 4.13 -18.65
N THR A 153 -19.64 3.52 -17.52
CA THR A 153 -20.75 3.98 -16.65
C THR A 153 -20.28 4.84 -15.49
N ASP A 154 -19.00 4.72 -15.10
CA ASP A 154 -18.28 5.65 -14.23
C ASP A 154 -17.09 6.25 -15.01
N PRO A 155 -17.28 7.44 -15.62
CA PRO A 155 -16.25 8.09 -16.43
C PRO A 155 -15.22 8.86 -15.61
N LEU A 156 -15.33 8.91 -14.28
CA LEU A 156 -14.34 9.59 -13.44
C LEU A 156 -13.02 8.79 -13.43
N PRO A 157 -11.87 9.46 -13.25
CA PRO A 157 -10.58 8.79 -13.15
C PRO A 157 -10.57 7.70 -12.08
N ASN A 158 -9.79 6.65 -12.30
CA ASN A 158 -9.58 5.59 -11.33
C ASN A 158 -8.92 6.14 -10.05
N VAL A 159 -7.90 6.99 -10.20
CA VAL A 159 -7.25 7.68 -9.08
C VAL A 159 -7.85 9.07 -8.90
N VAL A 160 -8.73 9.20 -7.91
CA VAL A 160 -9.60 10.37 -7.72
C VAL A 160 -9.44 11.00 -6.34
N ASN A 161 -9.47 12.32 -6.27
CA ASN A 161 -9.31 13.10 -5.06
C ASN A 161 -10.50 14.06 -4.89
N GLY A 162 -11.01 14.18 -3.66
CA GLY A 162 -12.18 14.99 -3.30
C GLY A 162 -11.87 16.33 -2.64
N ASP A 163 -10.61 16.71 -2.45
CA ASP A 163 -10.20 17.89 -1.67
C ASP A 163 -10.77 19.21 -2.20
N SER A 164 -11.08 19.25 -3.50
CA SER A 164 -11.69 20.41 -4.16
C SER A 164 -13.19 20.58 -3.86
N GLY A 165 -13.80 19.64 -3.14
CA GLY A 165 -15.25 19.54 -2.93
C GLY A 165 -15.98 18.80 -4.06
N ALA A 166 -15.26 18.31 -5.06
CA ALA A 166 -15.75 17.43 -6.12
C ALA A 166 -14.67 16.41 -6.51
N PRO A 167 -15.05 15.20 -6.97
CA PRO A 167 -14.10 14.20 -7.44
C PRO A 167 -13.34 14.69 -8.68
N LYS A 168 -12.01 14.72 -8.60
CA LYS A 168 -11.08 15.13 -9.67
C LYS A 168 -9.88 14.20 -9.75
N THR A 169 -9.11 14.21 -10.84
CA THR A 169 -7.86 13.43 -10.88
C THR A 169 -6.96 13.81 -9.70
N ALA A 170 -6.47 12.82 -8.96
CA ALA A 170 -5.53 13.06 -7.87
C ALA A 170 -4.19 13.65 -8.40
N PRO A 171 -3.48 14.47 -7.62
CA PRO A 171 -2.16 14.96 -8.01
C PRO A 171 -1.16 13.82 -8.23
N ALA A 172 -0.44 13.82 -9.35
CA ALA A 172 0.39 12.69 -9.73
C ALA A 172 1.81 12.72 -9.09
N PRO A 173 2.38 11.54 -8.73
CA PRO A 173 3.62 11.47 -7.95
C PRO A 173 4.88 11.89 -8.71
N TRP A 174 4.85 11.94 -10.04
CA TRP A 174 6.00 12.32 -10.87
C TRP A 174 6.14 13.85 -11.07
N VAL A 175 5.12 14.63 -10.72
CA VAL A 175 4.99 16.03 -11.13
C VAL A 175 6.05 16.95 -10.53
N SER A 176 6.36 16.80 -9.24
CA SER A 176 7.40 17.62 -8.58
C SER A 176 8.77 17.40 -9.22
N TYR A 177 9.05 16.21 -9.73
CA TYR A 177 10.31 15.87 -10.40
C TYR A 177 10.36 16.40 -11.84
N THR A 178 9.30 16.22 -12.62
CA THR A 178 9.27 16.69 -14.02
C THR A 178 9.28 18.22 -14.09
N ARG A 179 8.58 18.90 -13.16
CA ARG A 179 8.70 20.36 -12.96
C ARG A 179 10.11 20.78 -12.53
N GLY A 180 10.77 19.94 -11.73
CA GLY A 180 12.18 20.08 -11.36
C GLY A 180 13.20 19.81 -12.49
N GLY A 181 12.73 19.50 -13.70
CA GLY A 181 13.59 19.25 -14.86
C GLY A 181 14.11 17.81 -14.97
N CYS A 182 13.52 16.87 -14.22
CA CYS A 182 13.94 15.48 -14.13
C CYS A 182 12.93 14.54 -14.82
N ASP A 183 13.40 13.69 -15.74
CA ASP A 183 12.58 12.57 -16.20
C ASP A 183 12.41 11.55 -15.07
N VAL A 184 11.25 10.90 -15.03
CA VAL A 184 10.87 9.88 -14.04
C VAL A 184 10.55 8.58 -14.78
N GLY A 185 11.37 7.55 -14.55
CA GLY A 185 11.14 6.20 -15.07
C GLY A 185 10.36 5.35 -14.09
N ASN A 186 9.25 4.76 -14.53
CA ASN A 186 8.45 3.83 -13.74
C ASN A 186 8.59 2.41 -14.31
N VAL A 187 8.97 1.48 -13.43
CA VAL A 187 9.14 0.07 -13.73
C VAL A 187 8.12 -0.71 -12.92
N SER A 188 6.97 -0.97 -13.53
CA SER A 188 5.87 -1.78 -13.00
C SER A 188 5.21 -1.21 -11.76
N VAL A 189 5.27 0.11 -11.59
CA VAL A 189 4.75 0.81 -10.42
C VAL A 189 3.27 1.14 -10.62
N ALA A 190 2.44 0.71 -9.66
CA ALA A 190 0.98 0.82 -9.70
C ALA A 190 0.48 2.21 -10.14
N ASN A 191 -0.49 2.23 -11.05
CA ASN A 191 -1.16 3.41 -11.62
C ASN A 191 -0.28 4.45 -12.34
N THR A 192 1.06 4.33 -12.29
CA THR A 192 2.00 5.23 -13.00
C THR A 192 2.47 4.68 -14.35
N VAL A 193 2.09 3.44 -14.66
CA VAL A 193 2.31 2.77 -15.94
C VAL A 193 0.94 2.39 -16.51
N LEU A 194 0.87 1.97 -17.78
CA LEU A 194 -0.34 1.28 -18.25
C LEU A 194 -0.36 -0.10 -17.63
N GLU A 195 -1.51 -0.54 -17.13
CA GLU A 195 -1.67 -1.78 -16.35
C GLU A 195 -2.57 -2.78 -17.06
N ASN A 196 -3.30 -2.34 -18.09
CA ASN A 196 -4.15 -3.19 -18.90
C ASN A 196 -4.15 -2.79 -20.39
N ASN A 197 -4.53 -3.75 -21.23
CA ASN A 197 -4.61 -3.55 -22.69
C ASN A 197 -5.91 -2.87 -23.14
N SER A 198 -6.83 -2.57 -22.22
CA SER A 198 -8.18 -2.11 -22.53
C SER A 198 -8.32 -0.61 -22.28
N SER A 199 -8.72 -0.21 -21.08
CA SER A 199 -8.96 1.21 -20.75
C SER A 199 -7.71 2.05 -20.92
N ASP A 200 -6.54 1.53 -20.57
CA ASP A 200 -5.32 2.34 -20.47
C ASP A 200 -4.74 2.65 -21.85
N VAL A 201 -4.63 1.64 -22.70
CA VAL A 201 -4.20 1.81 -24.10
C VAL A 201 -5.14 2.75 -24.84
N VAL A 202 -6.46 2.59 -24.65
CA VAL A 202 -7.45 3.49 -25.25
C VAL A 202 -7.35 4.91 -24.69
N ASN A 203 -7.12 5.06 -23.38
CA ASN A 203 -6.98 6.36 -22.72
C ASN A 203 -5.78 7.15 -23.25
N VAL A 204 -4.63 6.50 -23.46
CA VAL A 204 -3.40 7.16 -23.91
C VAL A 204 -3.32 7.32 -25.43
N TYR A 205 -3.63 6.27 -26.18
CA TYR A 205 -3.42 6.25 -27.63
C TYR A 205 -4.69 6.53 -28.44
N GLY A 206 -5.86 6.39 -27.82
CA GLY A 206 -7.16 6.50 -28.47
C GLY A 206 -7.65 5.16 -29.05
N PRO A 207 -8.97 4.98 -29.21
CA PRO A 207 -9.58 3.69 -29.57
C PRO A 207 -9.31 3.23 -31.01
N ASN A 208 -8.87 4.14 -31.89
CA ASN A 208 -8.59 3.85 -33.30
C ASN A 208 -7.08 3.80 -33.61
N SER A 209 -6.25 3.72 -32.58
CA SER A 209 -4.79 3.69 -32.70
C SER A 209 -4.27 2.31 -33.14
N PRO A 210 -3.08 2.23 -33.75
CA PRO A 210 -2.38 0.96 -33.97
C PRO A 210 -2.21 0.13 -32.69
N GLU A 211 -1.95 0.80 -31.57
CA GLU A 211 -1.78 0.21 -30.25
C GLU A 211 -3.08 -0.47 -29.78
N ALA A 212 -4.23 0.21 -29.91
CA ALA A 212 -5.53 -0.38 -29.63
C ALA A 212 -5.90 -1.54 -30.58
N ALA A 213 -5.45 -1.48 -31.85
CA ALA A 213 -5.65 -2.56 -32.81
C ALA A 213 -4.83 -3.81 -32.43
N GLU A 214 -3.58 -3.63 -31.98
CA GLU A 214 -2.73 -4.71 -31.48
C GLU A 214 -3.28 -5.32 -30.19
N ALA A 215 -3.71 -4.50 -29.22
CA ALA A 215 -4.37 -4.95 -28.00
C ALA A 215 -5.57 -5.88 -28.26
N LYS A 216 -6.33 -5.61 -29.31
CA LYS A 216 -7.46 -6.45 -29.73
C LYS A 216 -7.02 -7.72 -30.47
N ALA A 217 -5.99 -7.64 -31.31
CA ALA A 217 -5.57 -8.73 -32.18
C ALA A 217 -4.64 -9.74 -31.46
N ASN A 218 -3.77 -9.25 -30.58
CA ASN A 218 -2.77 -10.03 -29.87
C ASN A 218 -2.55 -9.46 -28.45
N PRO A 219 -3.46 -9.75 -27.50
CA PRO A 219 -3.40 -9.18 -26.16
C PRO A 219 -2.12 -9.54 -25.40
N ASN A 220 -1.56 -10.74 -25.58
CA ASN A 220 -0.32 -11.13 -24.90
C ASN A 220 0.85 -10.26 -25.35
N LEU A 221 1.01 -10.04 -26.66
CA LEU A 221 2.04 -9.13 -27.18
C LEU A 221 1.78 -7.69 -26.74
N ALA A 222 0.53 -7.24 -26.75
CA ALA A 222 0.18 -5.89 -26.29
C ALA A 222 0.54 -5.65 -24.83
N THR A 223 0.41 -6.66 -23.95
CA THR A 223 0.93 -6.59 -22.58
C THR A 223 2.44 -6.37 -22.59
N THR A 224 3.18 -7.18 -23.34
CA THR A 224 4.64 -7.06 -23.47
C THR A 224 5.08 -5.69 -24.01
N ASP A 225 4.31 -5.13 -24.93
CA ASP A 225 4.64 -3.92 -25.65
C ASP A 225 4.21 -2.63 -24.92
N PHE A 226 3.05 -2.60 -24.28
CA PHE A 226 2.41 -1.36 -23.80
C PHE A 226 2.27 -1.25 -22.28
N VAL A 227 2.29 -2.38 -21.56
CA VAL A 227 2.03 -2.42 -20.11
C VAL A 227 3.34 -2.35 -19.32
N GLY A 228 3.26 -1.88 -18.08
CA GLY A 228 4.27 -2.12 -17.06
C GLY A 228 5.51 -1.24 -17.09
N ILE A 229 5.79 -0.48 -18.17
CA ILE A 229 6.98 0.39 -18.25
C ILE A 229 6.58 1.78 -18.74
N ALA A 230 7.02 2.85 -18.08
CA ALA A 230 6.78 4.22 -18.54
C ALA A 230 7.95 5.16 -18.20
N VAL A 231 8.03 6.28 -18.94
CA VAL A 231 8.88 7.43 -18.58
C VAL A 231 8.07 8.71 -18.70
N HIS A 232 7.83 9.40 -17.59
CA HIS A 232 7.23 10.74 -17.57
C HIS A 232 8.33 11.78 -17.67
N CYS A 233 8.19 12.69 -18.62
CA CYS A 233 9.32 13.50 -19.06
C CYS A 233 9.21 14.96 -18.65
N ALA A 234 10.34 15.51 -18.22
CA ALA A 234 10.48 16.93 -17.99
C ALA A 234 10.50 17.72 -19.30
N GLN A 235 10.10 19.00 -19.23
CA GLN A 235 10.13 19.92 -20.37
C GLN A 235 11.54 20.51 -20.63
N VAL A 236 12.53 19.64 -20.76
CA VAL A 236 13.94 20.01 -20.99
C VAL A 236 14.52 19.29 -22.21
N GLN A 237 15.48 19.92 -22.88
CA GLN A 237 16.12 19.35 -24.08
C GLN A 237 16.88 18.04 -23.81
N THR A 238 17.34 17.84 -22.57
CA THR A 238 18.03 16.63 -22.14
C THR A 238 17.10 15.44 -21.91
N SER A 239 15.78 15.68 -21.88
CA SER A 239 14.80 14.63 -21.66
C SER A 239 14.86 13.54 -22.74
N VAL A 240 14.64 12.29 -22.35
CA VAL A 240 14.56 11.16 -23.30
C VAL A 240 13.37 11.32 -24.26
N CYS A 241 12.26 11.94 -23.82
CA CYS A 241 11.11 12.21 -24.69
C CYS A 241 11.40 13.27 -25.76
N SER A 242 12.34 14.20 -25.51
CA SER A 242 12.66 15.27 -26.48
C SER A 242 13.21 14.73 -27.81
N LYS A 243 13.66 13.48 -27.83
CA LYS A 243 14.25 12.82 -29.01
C LYS A 243 13.35 11.72 -29.60
N SER A 244 12.21 11.43 -28.97
CA SER A 244 11.35 10.32 -29.39
C SER A 244 10.12 10.83 -30.16
N PRO A 245 9.89 10.35 -31.40
CA PRO A 245 8.64 10.65 -32.12
C PRO A 245 7.42 9.97 -31.47
N GLU A 246 7.66 8.96 -30.62
CA GLU A 246 6.63 8.16 -29.97
C GLU A 246 6.15 8.76 -28.64
N ALA A 247 6.80 9.84 -28.18
CA ALA A 247 6.40 10.53 -26.95
C ALA A 247 5.00 11.15 -27.10
N LYS A 248 4.07 10.69 -26.26
CA LYS A 248 2.67 11.14 -26.24
C LYS A 248 2.47 12.26 -25.22
N PRO A 249 1.41 13.09 -25.36
CA PRO A 249 1.00 13.98 -24.28
C PRO A 249 0.76 13.19 -22.98
N ASP A 250 1.17 13.76 -21.84
CA ASP A 250 0.90 13.22 -20.51
C ASP A 250 -0.06 14.16 -19.75
N PRO A 251 -1.37 14.11 -20.05
CA PRO A 251 -2.32 15.10 -19.54
C PRO A 251 -2.70 14.83 -18.08
N LEU A 252 -2.53 15.83 -17.22
CA LEU A 252 -3.10 15.88 -15.88
C LEU A 252 -3.95 17.16 -15.75
N PRO A 253 -5.24 17.12 -16.15
CA PRO A 253 -6.07 18.32 -16.30
C PRO A 253 -6.38 19.02 -14.97
N ASP A 254 -6.47 18.26 -13.88
CA ASP A 254 -6.77 18.77 -12.54
C ASP A 254 -5.52 19.01 -11.68
N GLU A 255 -4.32 18.83 -12.24
CA GLU A 255 -3.06 19.00 -11.50
C GLU A 255 -2.93 20.43 -10.95
N PRO A 256 -2.72 20.61 -9.63
CA PRO A 256 -2.46 21.92 -9.05
C PRO A 256 -1.32 22.64 -9.78
N GLY A 257 -1.54 23.90 -10.16
CA GLY A 257 -0.57 24.69 -10.93
C GLY A 257 -0.49 24.37 -12.43
N GLY A 258 -1.23 23.36 -12.92
CA GLY A 258 -1.33 22.97 -14.34
C GLY A 258 -0.16 22.13 -14.85
N TYR A 259 -0.43 21.21 -15.78
CA TYR A 259 0.55 20.26 -16.31
C TYR A 259 0.57 20.18 -17.85
N THR A 260 0.37 21.32 -18.52
CA THR A 260 0.25 21.36 -19.99
C THR A 260 1.60 21.20 -20.70
N GLY A 261 1.61 20.37 -21.75
CA GLY A 261 2.75 20.21 -22.65
C GLY A 261 3.82 19.23 -22.18
N TYR A 262 3.63 18.59 -21.02
CA TYR A 262 4.45 17.46 -20.59
C TYR A 262 4.14 16.25 -21.47
N LYS A 263 5.12 15.35 -21.58
CA LYS A 263 5.04 14.15 -22.41
C LYS A 263 5.45 12.92 -21.61
N ALA A 264 5.09 11.76 -22.12
CA ALA A 264 5.57 10.49 -21.62
C ALA A 264 5.79 9.48 -22.74
N LEU A 265 6.61 8.47 -22.45
CA LEU A 265 6.71 7.23 -23.20
C LEU A 265 6.03 6.13 -22.38
N PHE A 266 5.15 5.37 -23.00
CA PHE A 266 4.43 4.27 -22.35
C PHE A 266 4.76 2.96 -23.06
N GLY A 267 4.91 1.88 -22.31
CA GLY A 267 5.22 0.57 -22.85
C GLY A 267 6.68 0.35 -23.19
N ALA A 268 7.14 -0.89 -23.00
CA ALA A 268 8.48 -1.31 -23.38
C ALA A 268 8.75 -1.10 -24.88
N LYS A 269 7.73 -1.19 -25.75
CA LYS A 269 7.83 -0.92 -27.20
C LYS A 269 8.41 0.45 -27.51
N TYR A 270 8.07 1.46 -26.70
CA TYR A 270 8.50 2.86 -26.92
C TYR A 270 9.57 3.32 -25.94
N VAL A 271 9.62 2.76 -24.73
CA VAL A 271 10.66 3.06 -23.74
C VAL A 271 11.98 2.39 -24.10
N ASN A 272 11.98 1.10 -24.48
CA ASN A 272 13.21 0.34 -24.72
C ASN A 272 14.10 0.97 -25.81
N PRO A 273 13.59 1.40 -26.97
CA PRO A 273 14.41 2.07 -27.97
C PRO A 273 15.01 3.40 -27.47
N ALA A 274 14.32 4.10 -26.56
CA ALA A 274 14.80 5.37 -26.01
C ALA A 274 15.94 5.19 -25.00
N ILE A 275 15.92 4.11 -24.21
CA ILE A 275 16.93 3.85 -23.18
C ILE A 275 18.00 2.85 -23.62
N SER A 276 17.71 1.97 -24.58
CA SER A 276 18.58 0.90 -25.08
C SER A 276 18.52 0.81 -26.62
N PRO A 277 19.09 1.78 -27.36
CA PRO A 277 18.93 1.86 -28.82
C PRO A 277 19.63 0.74 -29.60
N ASN A 278 20.53 -0.02 -28.97
CA ASN A 278 21.37 -1.03 -29.62
C ASN A 278 20.94 -2.48 -29.34
N GLY A 279 19.80 -2.70 -28.66
CA GLY A 279 19.34 -4.03 -28.31
C GLY A 279 18.28 -4.02 -27.20
N PRO A 280 17.73 -5.19 -26.85
CA PRO A 280 16.73 -5.29 -25.80
C PRO A 280 17.32 -4.83 -24.45
N VAL A 281 16.44 -4.38 -23.56
CA VAL A 281 16.84 -4.18 -22.16
C VAL A 281 17.16 -5.56 -21.56
N THR A 282 18.21 -5.60 -20.77
CA THR A 282 18.68 -6.82 -20.10
C THR A 282 18.43 -6.74 -18.61
N ASP A 283 18.17 -7.89 -18.01
CA ASP A 283 18.11 -8.07 -16.56
C ASP A 283 19.49 -7.79 -15.94
N ILE A 284 19.57 -7.81 -14.61
CA ILE A 284 20.85 -7.56 -13.93
C ILE A 284 21.89 -8.66 -14.14
N ASN A 285 21.48 -9.82 -14.68
CA ASN A 285 22.35 -10.93 -15.05
C ASN A 285 22.84 -10.85 -16.51
N GLY A 286 22.40 -9.85 -17.27
CA GLY A 286 22.76 -9.64 -18.67
C GLY A 286 21.93 -10.44 -19.68
N GLN A 287 20.82 -11.06 -19.26
CA GLN A 287 19.88 -11.75 -20.16
C GLN A 287 18.82 -10.78 -20.69
N PRO A 288 18.39 -10.88 -21.96
CA PRO A 288 17.27 -10.09 -22.46
C PRO A 288 16.01 -10.31 -21.62
N ILE A 289 15.32 -9.22 -21.26
CA ILE A 289 14.03 -9.32 -20.58
C ILE A 289 12.96 -9.57 -21.64
N THR A 290 12.25 -10.70 -21.53
CA THR A 290 11.23 -11.13 -22.48
C THR A 290 9.99 -11.64 -21.77
N ASP A 291 8.85 -11.65 -22.46
CA ASP A 291 7.69 -12.43 -22.05
C ASP A 291 7.93 -13.95 -22.18
N SER A 292 6.94 -14.74 -21.78
CA SER A 292 6.99 -16.20 -21.87
C SER A 292 7.06 -16.75 -23.31
N ALA A 293 6.75 -15.94 -24.32
CA ALA A 293 6.88 -16.28 -25.73
C ALA A 293 8.24 -15.85 -26.33
N GLY A 294 9.10 -15.21 -25.54
CA GLY A 294 10.42 -14.73 -25.96
C GLY A 294 10.39 -13.37 -26.67
N ASN A 295 9.27 -12.64 -26.63
CA ASN A 295 9.21 -11.28 -27.17
C ASN A 295 9.92 -10.32 -26.19
N PRO A 296 10.89 -9.50 -26.63
CA PRO A 296 11.54 -8.54 -25.75
C PRO A 296 10.58 -7.44 -25.29
N GLY A 297 10.51 -7.18 -23.98
CA GLY A 297 9.62 -6.16 -23.46
C GLY A 297 9.31 -6.33 -21.97
N PHE A 298 8.09 -5.98 -21.58
CA PHE A 298 7.58 -6.22 -20.24
C PHE A 298 7.24 -7.71 -20.05
N PRO A 299 7.80 -8.40 -19.03
CA PRO A 299 7.60 -9.84 -18.89
C PRO A 299 6.26 -10.23 -18.25
N GLY A 300 5.45 -9.25 -17.81
CA GLY A 300 4.29 -9.44 -16.95
C GLY A 300 4.61 -9.10 -15.49
N PHE A 301 3.60 -8.69 -14.71
CA PHE A 301 3.79 -8.22 -13.33
C PHE A 301 4.37 -9.30 -12.41
N ASP A 302 3.84 -10.53 -12.48
CA ASP A 302 4.34 -11.69 -11.73
C ASP A 302 5.82 -11.98 -12.03
N SER A 303 6.28 -11.71 -13.25
CA SER A 303 7.66 -11.92 -13.68
C SER A 303 8.61 -10.74 -13.41
N MET A 304 8.19 -9.72 -12.64
CA MET A 304 9.04 -8.61 -12.23
C MET A 304 9.92 -8.95 -11.03
N SER A 305 10.69 -10.03 -11.18
CA SER A 305 11.73 -10.42 -10.23
C SER A 305 12.76 -9.29 -9.99
N ALA A 306 13.49 -9.35 -8.87
CA ALA A 306 14.56 -8.39 -8.59
C ALA A 306 15.55 -8.28 -9.76
N ALA A 307 15.86 -9.37 -10.47
CA ALA A 307 16.76 -9.32 -11.62
C ALA A 307 16.21 -8.44 -12.76
N ASN A 308 14.93 -8.57 -13.09
CA ASN A 308 14.27 -7.84 -14.16
C ASN A 308 14.09 -6.35 -13.79
N SER A 309 13.51 -6.08 -12.62
CA SER A 309 13.26 -4.70 -12.16
C SER A 309 14.55 -3.91 -12.02
N LEU A 310 15.58 -4.47 -11.37
CA LEU A 310 16.87 -3.80 -11.16
C LEU A 310 17.63 -3.61 -12.48
N GLY A 311 17.45 -4.52 -13.46
CA GLY A 311 17.98 -4.37 -14.82
C GLY A 311 17.41 -3.14 -15.55
N TYR A 312 16.09 -2.98 -15.51
CA TYR A 312 15.40 -1.79 -16.05
C TYR A 312 15.82 -0.51 -15.32
N VAL A 313 15.85 -0.52 -13.99
CA VAL A 313 16.26 0.64 -13.18
C VAL A 313 17.68 1.08 -13.52
N ALA A 314 18.64 0.15 -13.55
CA ALA A 314 20.02 0.47 -13.91
C ALA A 314 20.09 1.05 -15.32
N ARG A 315 19.39 0.45 -16.29
CA ARG A 315 19.37 0.93 -17.67
C ARG A 315 18.76 2.32 -17.83
N MET A 316 17.68 2.63 -17.11
CA MET A 316 17.07 3.96 -17.12
C MET A 316 18.02 5.01 -16.54
N GLN A 317 18.68 4.72 -15.42
CA GLN A 317 19.67 5.60 -14.80
C GLN A 317 20.86 5.86 -15.74
N GLU A 318 21.39 4.82 -16.40
CA GLU A 318 22.44 4.91 -17.42
C GLU A 318 22.01 5.74 -18.65
N ALA A 319 20.74 5.69 -19.02
CA ALA A 319 20.18 6.44 -20.14
C ALA A 319 19.90 7.92 -19.80
N GLY A 320 20.22 8.36 -18.58
CA GLY A 320 20.08 9.74 -18.15
C GLY A 320 18.71 10.08 -17.56
N ILE A 321 17.95 9.08 -17.11
CA ILE A 321 16.71 9.28 -16.34
C ILE A 321 17.10 9.27 -14.85
N PRO A 322 17.15 10.43 -14.17
CA PRO A 322 17.71 10.54 -12.82
C PRO A 322 16.80 10.00 -11.71
N VAL A 323 15.50 9.89 -11.95
CA VAL A 323 14.51 9.41 -10.97
C VAL A 323 13.90 8.13 -11.50
N THR A 324 14.02 7.05 -10.74
CA THR A 324 13.45 5.74 -11.11
C THR A 324 12.70 5.14 -9.93
N PHE A 325 11.45 4.75 -10.19
CA PHE A 325 10.61 4.01 -9.25
C PHE A 325 10.39 2.61 -9.81
N ALA A 326 10.51 1.59 -8.96
CA ALA A 326 10.32 0.21 -9.39
C ALA A 326 9.57 -0.63 -8.35
N TYR A 327 8.66 -1.44 -8.87
CA TYR A 327 8.06 -2.57 -8.19
C TYR A 327 8.96 -3.81 -8.33
N ILE A 328 8.96 -4.68 -7.32
CA ILE A 328 9.62 -5.99 -7.36
C ILE A 328 8.62 -7.00 -6.81
N SER A 329 8.35 -8.07 -7.57
CA SER A 329 7.45 -9.16 -7.13
C SER A 329 7.88 -9.74 -5.79
N ASP A 330 6.93 -10.36 -5.11
CA ASP A 330 7.15 -11.08 -3.86
C ASP A 330 8.16 -12.23 -4.05
N VAL A 331 8.43 -12.93 -2.96
CA VAL A 331 9.35 -14.08 -2.89
C VAL A 331 8.66 -15.30 -2.27
N HIS A 332 7.40 -15.15 -1.94
CA HIS A 332 6.59 -16.10 -1.19
C HIS A 332 5.90 -17.08 -2.14
N ASP A 333 5.58 -16.63 -3.35
CA ASP A 333 5.01 -17.42 -4.42
C ASP A 333 6.07 -18.18 -5.23
N ASN A 334 5.69 -19.36 -5.69
CA ASN A 334 6.46 -20.14 -6.65
C ASN A 334 6.17 -19.69 -8.09
N HIS A 335 6.85 -18.62 -8.51
CA HIS A 335 6.76 -18.09 -9.88
C HIS A 335 7.25 -19.06 -10.98
N ALA A 336 7.76 -20.26 -10.64
CA ALA A 336 8.23 -21.27 -11.59
C ALA A 336 7.31 -22.50 -11.73
N GLY A 337 6.36 -22.70 -10.82
CA GLY A 337 5.55 -23.93 -10.75
C GLY A 337 4.16 -23.78 -10.17
N GLY A 338 3.82 -22.58 -9.65
CA GLY A 338 2.55 -22.26 -9.01
C GLY A 338 2.49 -22.66 -7.53
N GLY A 339 1.69 -21.92 -6.77
CA GLY A 339 1.46 -22.07 -5.34
C GLY A 339 2.43 -21.31 -4.45
N ALA A 340 2.16 -21.30 -3.15
CA ALA A 340 2.92 -20.52 -2.18
C ALA A 340 3.84 -21.39 -1.32
N TYR A 341 5.00 -20.85 -0.97
CA TYR A 341 5.97 -21.50 -0.10
C TYR A 341 5.64 -21.32 1.38
N GLY A 342 6.03 -22.28 2.21
CA GLY A 342 6.10 -22.08 3.66
C GLY A 342 7.43 -21.41 4.08
N PRO A 343 7.48 -20.65 5.19
CA PRO A 343 8.71 -20.04 5.70
C PRO A 343 9.92 -21.00 5.77
N GLY A 344 11.00 -20.66 5.08
CA GLY A 344 12.24 -21.47 5.09
C GLY A 344 12.18 -22.73 4.24
N GLU A 345 11.15 -22.90 3.41
CA GLU A 345 11.12 -23.94 2.39
C GLU A 345 12.22 -23.71 1.35
N GLN A 346 12.74 -24.81 0.77
CA GLN A 346 13.89 -24.74 -0.13
C GLN A 346 13.70 -23.75 -1.30
N GLY A 347 12.55 -23.78 -1.97
CA GLY A 347 12.29 -22.91 -3.13
C GLY A 347 12.25 -21.42 -2.76
N TYR A 348 11.66 -21.11 -1.60
CA TYR A 348 11.64 -19.75 -1.05
C TYR A 348 13.06 -19.22 -0.76
N VAL A 349 13.89 -20.05 -0.13
CA VAL A 349 15.28 -19.71 0.20
C VAL A 349 16.12 -19.51 -1.06
N GLU A 350 15.89 -20.33 -2.08
CA GLU A 350 16.50 -20.17 -3.41
C GLU A 350 16.06 -18.87 -4.10
N ALA A 351 14.79 -18.50 -4.01
CA ALA A 351 14.25 -17.24 -4.54
C ALA A 351 14.88 -16.02 -3.85
N LEU A 352 14.91 -16.01 -2.51
CA LEU A 352 15.58 -14.98 -1.71
C LEU A 352 17.07 -14.85 -2.06
N LYS A 353 17.75 -15.99 -2.24
CA LYS A 353 19.16 -15.99 -2.65
C LYS A 353 19.37 -15.39 -4.05
N SER A 354 18.45 -15.64 -4.98
CA SER A 354 18.47 -15.05 -6.32
C SER A 354 18.29 -13.53 -6.25
N TYR A 355 17.37 -13.05 -5.42
CA TYR A 355 17.15 -11.62 -5.21
C TYR A 355 18.37 -10.95 -4.55
N ASP A 356 18.96 -11.60 -3.55
CA ASP A 356 20.20 -11.13 -2.93
C ASP A 356 21.35 -10.94 -3.94
N ASP A 357 21.56 -11.94 -4.80
CA ASP A 357 22.57 -11.88 -5.86
C ASP A 357 22.28 -10.75 -6.86
N ALA A 358 20.99 -10.53 -7.19
CA ALA A 358 20.56 -9.44 -8.04
C ALA A 358 20.92 -8.07 -7.43
N PHE A 359 20.70 -7.86 -6.12
CA PHE A 359 21.10 -6.64 -5.42
C PHE A 359 22.62 -6.45 -5.40
N GLY A 360 23.38 -7.52 -5.16
CA GLY A 360 24.84 -7.47 -5.22
C GLY A 360 25.35 -6.97 -6.58
N LYS A 361 24.82 -7.52 -7.68
CA LYS A 361 25.16 -7.10 -9.05
C LYS A 361 24.66 -5.69 -9.37
N PHE A 362 23.47 -5.33 -8.89
CA PHE A 362 22.89 -4.01 -9.09
C PHE A 362 23.76 -2.89 -8.52
N PHE A 363 24.15 -3.01 -7.25
CA PHE A 363 25.02 -2.01 -6.63
C PHE A 363 26.40 -1.95 -7.31
N ALA A 364 26.95 -3.08 -7.75
CA ALA A 364 28.20 -3.11 -8.50
C ALA A 364 28.09 -2.41 -9.86
N ARG A 365 26.99 -2.65 -10.60
CA ARG A 365 26.71 -2.01 -11.90
C ARG A 365 26.57 -0.50 -11.76
N LEU A 366 25.72 -0.03 -10.84
CA LEU A 366 25.56 1.40 -10.58
C LEU A 366 26.89 2.08 -10.17
N ALA A 367 27.67 1.43 -9.32
CA ALA A 367 28.95 1.97 -8.87
C ALA A 367 29.97 2.11 -10.02
N ALA A 368 29.92 1.24 -11.03
CA ALA A 368 30.77 1.33 -12.22
C ALA A 368 30.51 2.62 -13.02
N ASP A 369 29.27 3.12 -13.00
CA ASP A 369 28.86 4.40 -13.62
C ASP A 369 28.92 5.59 -12.66
N GLY A 370 29.49 5.39 -11.47
CA GLY A 370 29.63 6.43 -10.45
C GLY A 370 28.32 6.79 -9.73
N ILE A 371 27.27 5.97 -9.85
CA ILE A 371 26.00 6.10 -9.13
C ILE A 371 26.11 5.32 -7.83
N ASN A 372 26.10 5.99 -6.68
CA ASN A 372 26.26 5.35 -5.38
C ASN A 372 25.69 6.21 -4.23
N LYS A 373 25.80 5.71 -2.99
CA LYS A 373 25.29 6.39 -1.79
C LYS A 373 25.77 7.84 -1.58
N SER A 374 26.86 8.27 -2.21
CA SER A 374 27.36 9.65 -2.09
C SER A 374 26.60 10.65 -2.98
N ASN A 375 25.88 10.17 -4.00
CA ASN A 375 25.14 11.00 -4.94
C ASN A 375 23.73 10.51 -5.29
N THR A 376 23.26 9.44 -4.66
CA THR A 376 21.94 8.87 -4.89
C THR A 376 21.16 8.81 -3.58
N LEU A 377 19.88 9.16 -3.64
CA LEU A 377 18.90 8.82 -2.61
C LEU A 377 18.26 7.48 -2.97
N PHE A 378 18.57 6.45 -2.19
CA PHE A 378 17.91 5.16 -2.24
C PHE A 378 16.80 5.13 -1.20
N VAL A 379 15.60 4.72 -1.62
CA VAL A 379 14.45 4.46 -0.76
C VAL A 379 13.97 3.07 -1.10
N VAL A 380 13.93 2.17 -0.11
CA VAL A 380 13.54 0.77 -0.30
C VAL A 380 12.53 0.41 0.78
N THR A 381 11.39 -0.15 0.41
CA THR A 381 10.31 -0.50 1.33
C THR A 381 9.46 -1.65 0.76
N ALA A 382 8.41 -2.03 1.47
CA ALA A 382 7.36 -2.91 0.96
C ALA A 382 6.03 -2.14 0.95
N ASP A 383 5.13 -2.44 0.02
CA ASP A 383 3.75 -1.92 -0.03
C ASP A 383 2.86 -2.45 1.10
N GLU A 384 3.23 -3.60 1.62
CA GLU A 384 2.63 -4.27 2.76
C GLU A 384 3.51 -5.42 3.23
N ASN A 385 3.01 -6.16 4.22
CA ASN A 385 3.48 -7.51 4.55
C ASN A 385 2.25 -8.42 4.50
N ASP A 386 2.50 -9.71 4.69
CA ASP A 386 1.54 -10.78 4.77
C ASP A 386 1.45 -11.44 6.14
N HIS A 387 0.32 -12.08 6.35
CA HIS A 387 0.11 -13.11 7.35
C HIS A 387 0.31 -14.50 6.71
N PHE A 388 1.28 -15.25 7.21
CA PHE A 388 1.44 -16.66 6.83
C PHE A 388 0.29 -17.53 7.38
N ALA A 389 -0.59 -17.97 6.50
CA ALA A 389 -1.66 -18.92 6.79
C ALA A 389 -1.13 -20.37 6.72
N GLY A 390 -0.70 -20.87 7.87
CA GLY A 390 -0.09 -22.19 7.95
C GLY A 390 0.40 -22.60 9.33
N GLN A 391 0.64 -23.90 9.49
CA GLN A 391 1.31 -24.45 10.65
C GLN A 391 2.81 -24.20 10.57
N GLN A 392 3.42 -23.79 11.68
CA GLN A 392 4.84 -23.50 11.75
C GLN A 392 5.70 -24.78 11.68
N ALA A 393 6.61 -24.86 10.71
CA ALA A 393 7.59 -25.94 10.64
C ALA A 393 8.56 -25.92 11.83
N GLN A 394 8.99 -27.12 12.25
CA GLN A 394 9.87 -27.33 13.40
C GLN A 394 11.14 -28.08 12.96
N ASN A 395 12.21 -27.96 13.75
CA ASN A 395 13.50 -28.63 13.52
C ASN A 395 14.20 -28.28 12.20
N CYS A 396 13.99 -27.06 11.70
CA CYS A 396 14.64 -26.46 10.54
C CYS A 396 15.08 -25.03 10.87
N ASP A 397 16.05 -24.51 10.12
CA ASP A 397 16.48 -23.11 10.20
C ASP A 397 16.28 -22.35 8.88
N GLY A 398 15.77 -23.03 7.85
CA GLY A 398 15.53 -22.47 6.52
C GLY A 398 16.80 -22.12 5.74
N VAL A 399 18.00 -22.27 6.30
CA VAL A 399 19.24 -21.87 5.61
C VAL A 399 20.17 -23.06 5.42
N ASN A 400 20.46 -23.78 6.49
CA ASN A 400 21.28 -25.00 6.45
C ASN A 400 20.41 -26.25 6.39
N VAL A 401 19.22 -26.20 6.99
CA VAL A 401 18.22 -27.25 7.01
C VAL A 401 16.91 -26.64 6.52
N PRO A 402 16.53 -26.88 5.25
CA PRO A 402 15.27 -26.41 4.71
C PRO A 402 14.08 -26.92 5.53
N CYS A 403 13.10 -26.05 5.74
CA CYS A 403 11.83 -26.43 6.33
C CYS A 403 11.03 -27.30 5.36
N GLN A 404 10.35 -28.30 5.92
CA GLN A 404 9.54 -29.25 5.17
C GLN A 404 8.08 -29.04 5.56
N TYR A 405 7.24 -28.87 4.55
CA TYR A 405 5.81 -28.65 4.68
C TYR A 405 5.05 -29.81 4.03
N ASN A 406 3.74 -29.84 4.25
CA ASN A 406 2.91 -30.96 3.85
C ASN A 406 2.88 -31.17 2.34
N THR A 407 3.23 -32.38 1.89
CA THR A 407 3.04 -32.79 0.48
C THR A 407 1.92 -33.81 0.36
N VAL A 408 1.25 -33.86 -0.79
CA VAL A 408 0.28 -34.92 -1.14
C VAL A 408 0.80 -35.82 -2.25
N ALA A 409 0.46 -37.11 -2.23
CA ALA A 409 1.03 -38.09 -3.16
C ALA A 409 0.77 -37.82 -4.66
N THR A 410 -0.19 -36.95 -5.00
CA THR A 410 -0.63 -36.67 -6.38
C THR A 410 -0.18 -35.32 -6.92
N LYS A 411 0.34 -34.42 -6.08
CA LYS A 411 0.82 -33.07 -6.43
C LYS A 411 2.12 -32.85 -5.64
N PRO A 412 3.27 -32.61 -6.27
CA PRO A 412 4.52 -32.36 -5.52
C PRO A 412 4.52 -31.03 -4.76
N PHE A 413 3.46 -30.23 -4.90
CA PHE A 413 3.18 -29.05 -4.08
C PHE A 413 2.36 -29.44 -2.82
N HIS A 414 2.10 -28.44 -2.00
CA HIS A 414 1.11 -28.48 -0.94
C HIS A 414 -0.29 -28.91 -1.50
N GLY A 415 -1.27 -29.23 -0.65
CA GLY A 415 -2.56 -29.79 -1.09
C GLY A 415 -3.71 -28.81 -0.95
N ILE A 416 -4.72 -28.87 -1.85
CA ILE A 416 -6.02 -28.22 -1.63
C ILE A 416 -6.94 -29.21 -0.89
N TYR A 417 -7.44 -28.82 0.27
CA TYR A 417 -8.30 -29.67 1.09
C TYR A 417 -9.66 -29.03 1.28
N ASP A 418 -10.70 -29.68 0.77
CA ASP A 418 -12.09 -29.31 1.06
C ASP A 418 -12.32 -29.43 2.57
N VAL A 419 -12.48 -28.29 3.22
CA VAL A 419 -12.74 -28.25 4.65
C VAL A 419 -14.22 -28.36 4.93
N THR A 420 -15.11 -28.34 3.94
CA THR A 420 -16.56 -28.43 4.10
C THR A 420 -17.10 -29.86 3.96
N ASN A 421 -16.26 -30.86 3.70
CA ASN A 421 -16.63 -32.26 3.46
C ASN A 421 -17.66 -32.43 2.32
N GLY A 422 -17.51 -31.70 1.22
CA GLY A 422 -18.39 -31.78 0.07
C GLY A 422 -19.75 -31.08 0.26
N ALA A 423 -19.87 -30.19 1.24
CA ALA A 423 -21.08 -29.39 1.41
C ALA A 423 -21.40 -28.64 0.10
N THR A 424 -22.69 -28.62 -0.25
CA THR A 424 -23.18 -27.93 -1.44
C THR A 424 -23.81 -26.59 -1.07
N ALA A 425 -24.08 -25.75 -2.07
CA ALA A 425 -24.79 -24.48 -1.88
C ALA A 425 -26.17 -24.61 -1.22
N SER A 426 -26.82 -25.79 -1.26
CA SER A 426 -28.12 -26.04 -0.60
C SER A 426 -27.99 -26.53 0.85
N SER A 427 -26.78 -26.76 1.33
CA SER A 427 -26.52 -27.23 2.69
C SER A 427 -26.56 -26.06 3.66
N ASP A 428 -27.20 -26.24 4.82
CA ASP A 428 -27.24 -25.22 5.87
C ASP A 428 -25.87 -25.12 6.59
N PRO A 429 -25.11 -24.03 6.40
CA PRO A 429 -23.77 -23.87 6.97
C PRO A 429 -23.79 -23.87 8.50
N SER A 430 -24.90 -23.48 9.14
CA SER A 430 -25.00 -23.41 10.60
C SER A 430 -24.99 -24.78 11.28
N THR A 431 -25.29 -25.84 10.53
CA THR A 431 -25.32 -27.24 11.03
C THR A 431 -24.01 -27.99 10.79
N TRP A 432 -23.06 -27.36 10.10
CA TRP A 432 -21.80 -27.97 9.70
C TRP A 432 -20.78 -27.96 10.85
N ASN A 433 -19.95 -29.01 11.00
CA ASN A 433 -19.12 -29.24 12.21
C ASN A 433 -17.66 -29.63 11.92
N GLY A 434 -17.01 -29.06 10.90
CA GLY A 434 -15.63 -29.44 10.58
C GLY A 434 -15.50 -30.79 9.86
N PRO A 435 -14.35 -31.09 9.24
CA PRO A 435 -13.95 -32.47 8.97
C PRO A 435 -13.82 -33.27 10.27
N ASN A 436 -14.36 -34.49 10.30
CA ASN A 436 -14.31 -35.38 11.47
C ASN A 436 -12.88 -35.83 11.84
N THR A 437 -11.93 -35.68 10.92
CA THR A 437 -10.52 -36.00 11.10
C THR A 437 -9.67 -34.88 10.52
N TRP A 438 -8.80 -34.30 11.35
CA TRP A 438 -7.83 -33.28 10.95
C TRP A 438 -6.46 -33.53 11.63
N PRO A 439 -5.31 -33.46 10.93
CA PRO A 439 -5.17 -33.17 9.50
C PRO A 439 -5.74 -34.29 8.60
N PRO A 440 -5.99 -34.01 7.30
CA PRO A 440 -6.49 -35.02 6.36
C PRO A 440 -5.56 -36.23 6.24
N ALA A 441 -6.14 -37.42 6.03
CA ALA A 441 -5.36 -38.65 5.87
C ALA A 441 -4.42 -38.56 4.65
N GLY A 442 -3.16 -38.97 4.83
CA GLY A 442 -2.14 -38.94 3.78
C GLY A 442 -1.34 -37.63 3.68
N ALA A 443 -1.70 -36.59 4.46
CA ALA A 443 -0.86 -35.41 4.64
C ALA A 443 0.31 -35.74 5.60
N ASN A 444 1.52 -35.34 5.24
CA ASN A 444 2.72 -35.55 6.04
C ASN A 444 3.42 -34.21 6.31
N GLY A 445 3.38 -33.71 7.54
CA GLY A 445 4.04 -32.46 7.93
C GLY A 445 3.06 -31.32 8.25
N PRO A 446 3.58 -30.13 8.58
CA PRO A 446 2.77 -28.94 8.87
C PRO A 446 2.02 -28.48 7.61
N LEU A 447 0.75 -28.10 7.79
CA LEU A 447 -0.12 -27.63 6.70
C LEU A 447 0.19 -26.18 6.29
N VAL A 448 0.04 -25.88 4.99
CA VAL A 448 0.23 -24.55 4.39
C VAL A 448 -0.96 -24.23 3.49
N GLY A 449 -1.52 -23.04 3.65
CA GLY A 449 -2.56 -22.51 2.77
C GLY A 449 -3.61 -21.68 3.51
N GLU A 450 -4.17 -20.69 2.82
CA GLU A 450 -5.28 -19.87 3.29
C GLU A 450 -6.59 -20.66 3.42
N MET A 451 -7.49 -20.19 4.27
CA MET A 451 -8.84 -20.68 4.46
C MET A 451 -9.82 -19.93 3.55
N GLY A 452 -9.92 -20.38 2.30
CA GLY A 452 -10.83 -19.82 1.31
C GLY A 452 -12.28 -20.24 1.53
N TYR A 453 -13.23 -19.31 1.51
CA TYR A 453 -14.67 -19.59 1.63
C TYR A 453 -15.57 -18.83 0.63
N ASN A 454 -16.63 -19.50 0.17
CA ASN A 454 -17.76 -18.86 -0.50
C ASN A 454 -18.65 -18.14 0.53
N LEU A 455 -18.60 -16.81 0.58
CA LEU A 455 -19.36 -16.03 1.55
C LEU A 455 -20.88 -16.11 1.29
N LYS A 456 -21.32 -16.23 0.03
CA LYS A 456 -22.75 -16.39 -0.29
C LYS A 456 -23.31 -17.74 0.19
N TRP A 457 -22.44 -18.73 0.41
CA TRP A 457 -22.84 -19.97 1.07
C TRP A 457 -22.89 -19.81 2.60
N LEU A 458 -21.87 -19.19 3.20
CA LEU A 458 -21.79 -18.99 4.66
C LEU A 458 -22.90 -18.08 5.20
N MET A 459 -23.19 -16.98 4.51
CA MET A 459 -24.08 -15.90 4.96
C MET A 459 -25.43 -15.89 4.22
N GLY A 460 -25.55 -16.67 3.13
CA GLY A 460 -26.67 -16.60 2.18
C GLY A 460 -26.45 -15.53 1.11
N SER A 461 -27.10 -15.69 -0.05
CA SER A 461 -26.99 -14.75 -1.19
C SER A 461 -27.88 -13.52 -1.06
N THR A 462 -28.83 -13.53 -0.13
CA THR A 462 -29.68 -12.38 0.21
C THR A 462 -29.99 -12.40 1.70
N ILE A 463 -30.10 -11.22 2.31
CA ILE A 463 -30.63 -11.03 3.66
C ILE A 463 -31.88 -10.16 3.55
N ASN A 464 -32.99 -10.64 4.10
CA ASN A 464 -34.32 -10.00 3.98
C ASN A 464 -34.72 -9.66 2.53
N GLY A 465 -34.31 -10.48 1.56
CA GLY A 465 -34.59 -10.29 0.14
C GLY A 465 -33.68 -9.27 -0.57
N THR A 466 -32.73 -8.64 0.14
CA THR A 466 -31.74 -7.74 -0.44
C THR A 466 -30.48 -8.52 -0.79
N GLY A 467 -30.00 -8.36 -2.03
CA GLY A 467 -28.72 -8.92 -2.49
C GLY A 467 -27.52 -8.02 -2.17
N TYR A 468 -26.33 -8.56 -2.40
CA TYR A 468 -25.06 -7.87 -2.18
C TYR A 468 -23.96 -8.51 -3.03
N ASP A 469 -22.87 -7.77 -3.15
CA ASP A 469 -21.55 -8.30 -3.49
C ASP A 469 -20.55 -7.92 -2.40
N ILE A 470 -19.32 -8.44 -2.53
CA ILE A 470 -18.19 -8.08 -1.68
C ILE A 470 -16.95 -7.87 -2.52
N SER A 471 -16.03 -7.07 -2.03
CA SER A 471 -14.64 -7.17 -2.45
C SER A 471 -14.07 -8.50 -1.99
N PHE A 472 -13.43 -9.24 -2.90
CA PHE A 472 -12.88 -10.56 -2.57
C PHE A 472 -11.58 -10.35 -1.81
N ASP A 473 -11.58 -10.77 -0.55
CA ASP A 473 -10.56 -10.34 0.39
C ASP A 473 -10.58 -11.14 1.70
N SER A 474 -9.54 -11.02 2.50
CA SER A 474 -9.55 -11.39 3.92
C SER A 474 -10.35 -10.37 4.75
N ALA A 475 -10.37 -9.12 4.30
CA ALA A 475 -11.14 -8.02 4.86
C ALA A 475 -12.32 -7.59 3.96
N PRO A 476 -13.32 -8.45 3.68
CA PRO A 476 -14.34 -8.15 2.68
C PRO A 476 -15.14 -6.90 3.05
N SER A 477 -15.10 -5.93 2.15
CA SER A 477 -16.01 -4.78 2.13
C SER A 477 -17.32 -5.19 1.45
N PHE A 478 -18.44 -4.91 2.11
CA PHE A 478 -19.76 -5.30 1.66
C PHE A 478 -20.42 -4.19 0.85
N TYR A 479 -20.88 -4.56 -0.34
CA TYR A 479 -21.64 -3.72 -1.24
C TYR A 479 -23.08 -4.19 -1.30
N ILE A 480 -23.93 -3.65 -0.44
CA ILE A 480 -25.35 -4.06 -0.36
C ILE A 480 -26.16 -3.32 -1.41
N ASN A 481 -27.05 -4.02 -2.13
CA ASN A 481 -27.90 -3.43 -3.16
C ASN A 481 -28.71 -2.23 -2.59
N GLY A 482 -28.72 -1.13 -3.32
CA GLY A 482 -29.35 0.13 -2.92
C GLY A 482 -28.50 1.00 -2.00
N GLN A 483 -27.25 0.61 -1.75
CA GLN A 483 -26.26 1.35 -0.95
C GLN A 483 -26.82 1.86 0.40
N PRO A 484 -27.37 0.98 1.27
CA PRO A 484 -27.70 1.39 2.63
C PRO A 484 -26.42 1.78 3.37
N GLN A 485 -26.49 2.89 4.10
CA GLN A 485 -25.37 3.51 4.80
C GLN A 485 -25.72 3.78 6.27
N ALA A 486 -24.70 3.81 7.12
CA ALA A 486 -24.80 4.20 8.53
C ALA A 486 -24.95 5.72 8.72
N VAL A 487 -24.79 6.50 7.63
CA VAL A 487 -24.99 7.94 7.59
C VAL A 487 -26.00 8.32 6.50
N ASP A 488 -26.86 9.30 6.79
CA ASP A 488 -27.76 9.87 5.79
C ASP A 488 -27.04 10.85 4.84
N SER A 489 -27.75 11.35 3.83
CA SER A 489 -27.20 12.32 2.87
C SER A 489 -26.84 13.69 3.48
N SER A 490 -27.26 13.96 4.71
CA SER A 490 -26.87 15.13 5.50
C SER A 490 -25.69 14.85 6.43
N GLY A 491 -25.15 13.62 6.41
CA GLY A 491 -24.04 13.18 7.24
C GLY A 491 -24.42 12.79 8.67
N ASN A 492 -25.71 12.62 9.00
CA ASN A 492 -26.11 12.19 10.34
C ASN A 492 -26.08 10.67 10.46
N VAL A 493 -25.61 10.15 11.59
CA VAL A 493 -25.71 8.72 11.91
C VAL A 493 -27.17 8.27 11.99
N VAL A 494 -27.51 7.22 11.25
CA VAL A 494 -28.85 6.62 11.17
C VAL A 494 -28.80 5.11 11.40
N VAL A 495 -29.91 4.55 11.89
CA VAL A 495 -30.10 3.09 11.96
C VAL A 495 -30.82 2.66 10.69
N ASN A 496 -30.07 2.15 9.72
CA ASN A 496 -30.64 1.57 8.50
C ASN A 496 -30.93 0.07 8.73
N PRO A 497 -32.20 -0.38 8.73
CA PRO A 497 -32.53 -1.77 9.08
C PRO A 497 -31.95 -2.80 8.11
N THR A 498 -31.76 -2.45 6.84
CA THR A 498 -31.11 -3.33 5.86
C THR A 498 -29.63 -3.49 6.21
N LEU A 499 -28.90 -2.39 6.40
CA LEU A 499 -27.49 -2.43 6.81
C LEU A 499 -27.31 -3.25 8.10
N ARG A 500 -28.10 -2.94 9.14
CA ARG A 500 -28.02 -3.62 10.44
C ARG A 500 -28.25 -5.13 10.33
N ALA A 501 -29.09 -5.58 9.40
CA ALA A 501 -29.31 -7.01 9.19
C ALA A 501 -28.04 -7.69 8.66
N PHE A 502 -27.38 -7.09 7.67
CA PHE A 502 -26.13 -7.59 7.12
C PHE A 502 -24.99 -7.60 8.15
N GLU A 503 -24.82 -6.52 8.89
CA GLU A 503 -23.78 -6.40 9.91
C GLU A 503 -23.94 -7.43 11.04
N ARG A 504 -25.18 -7.72 11.45
CA ARG A 504 -25.48 -8.76 12.46
C ARG A 504 -25.20 -10.17 11.96
N GLU A 505 -25.56 -10.47 10.71
CA GLU A 505 -25.24 -11.76 10.09
C GLU A 505 -23.72 -11.93 9.99
N ALA A 506 -22.99 -10.93 9.47
CA ALA A 506 -21.52 -10.93 9.41
C ALA A 506 -20.89 -11.11 10.80
N ALA A 507 -21.40 -10.42 11.83
CA ALA A 507 -20.94 -10.56 13.21
C ALA A 507 -21.16 -11.96 13.81
N GLY A 508 -22.17 -12.68 13.32
CA GLY A 508 -22.54 -14.02 13.77
C GLY A 508 -21.83 -15.15 13.04
N LEU A 509 -21.10 -14.85 11.96
CA LEU A 509 -20.48 -15.86 11.10
C LEU A 509 -19.48 -16.73 11.86
N LYS A 510 -19.54 -18.02 11.55
CA LYS A 510 -18.57 -19.01 11.98
C LYS A 510 -18.19 -19.89 10.81
N ALA A 511 -16.91 -20.26 10.76
CA ALA A 511 -16.34 -21.18 9.78
C ALA A 511 -15.35 -22.09 10.50
N PHE A 512 -14.90 -23.16 9.86
CA PHE A 512 -13.83 -23.98 10.43
C PHE A 512 -12.50 -23.36 10.04
N ASP A 513 -11.63 -23.22 11.01
CA ASP A 513 -10.25 -22.82 10.79
C ASP A 513 -9.37 -23.71 11.67
N PRO A 514 -8.56 -24.58 11.06
CA PRO A 514 -7.71 -25.51 11.78
C PRO A 514 -6.53 -24.86 12.50
N TYR A 515 -6.16 -23.63 12.13
CA TYR A 515 -5.06 -22.90 12.75
C TYR A 515 -5.50 -22.23 14.06
N ILE A 516 -6.79 -21.88 14.17
CA ILE A 516 -7.40 -21.37 15.40
C ILE A 516 -7.90 -22.51 16.30
N ASP A 517 -8.78 -23.38 15.79
CA ASP A 517 -9.29 -24.54 16.53
C ASP A 517 -9.74 -25.65 15.57
N SER A 518 -8.91 -26.68 15.44
CA SER A 518 -9.16 -27.82 14.56
C SER A 518 -10.30 -28.76 14.99
N THR A 519 -11.09 -28.40 16.01
CA THR A 519 -12.16 -29.27 16.55
C THR A 519 -13.57 -28.70 16.41
N LYS A 520 -13.71 -27.42 16.02
CA LYS A 520 -15.02 -26.75 15.98
C LYS A 520 -15.02 -25.55 15.02
N LEU A 521 -16.20 -25.00 14.77
CA LEU A 521 -16.32 -23.70 14.10
C LEU A 521 -15.85 -22.56 15.02
N THR A 522 -15.09 -21.65 14.45
CA THR A 522 -14.54 -20.44 15.09
C THR A 522 -15.25 -19.20 14.53
N PRO A 523 -15.31 -18.10 15.30
CA PRO A 523 -15.83 -16.83 14.79
C PRO A 523 -14.99 -16.32 13.61
N VAL A 524 -15.66 -15.89 12.54
CA VAL A 524 -15.01 -15.32 11.35
C VAL A 524 -14.63 -13.86 11.58
N ALA A 525 -15.59 -13.02 11.97
CA ALA A 525 -15.35 -11.59 12.13
C ALA A 525 -14.47 -11.29 13.36
N ARG A 526 -13.29 -10.70 13.15
CA ARG A 526 -12.48 -10.14 14.23
C ARG A 526 -12.95 -8.74 14.56
N TYR A 527 -13.09 -7.89 13.54
CA TYR A 527 -13.62 -6.54 13.65
C TYR A 527 -14.65 -6.26 12.56
N LEU A 528 -15.56 -5.34 12.86
CA LEU A 528 -16.55 -4.82 11.94
C LEU A 528 -16.54 -3.30 12.08
N VAL A 529 -16.57 -2.61 10.94
CA VAL A 529 -16.56 -1.16 10.88
C VAL A 529 -17.54 -0.66 9.83
N ASP A 530 -18.26 0.41 10.14
CA ASP A 530 -19.20 1.09 9.24
C ASP A 530 -18.76 2.55 9.02
N ALA A 531 -19.61 3.35 8.36
CA ALA A 531 -19.22 4.63 7.75
C ALA A 531 -18.44 5.61 8.67
N PRO A 532 -18.82 5.86 9.95
CA PRO A 532 -18.05 6.76 10.81
C PRO A 532 -16.62 6.27 11.08
N THR A 533 -16.44 4.97 11.26
CA THR A 533 -15.12 4.37 11.50
C THR A 533 -14.33 4.23 10.22
N LEU A 534 -14.96 3.81 9.12
CA LEU A 534 -14.35 3.80 7.78
C LEU A 534 -13.81 5.18 7.40
N LYS A 535 -14.54 6.25 7.72
CA LYS A 535 -14.04 7.62 7.53
C LYS A 535 -12.80 7.89 8.36
N ALA A 536 -12.77 7.45 9.62
CA ALA A 536 -11.61 7.64 10.47
C ALA A 536 -10.36 6.90 9.94
N LEU A 537 -10.58 5.74 9.31
CA LEU A 537 -9.58 4.88 8.71
C LEU A 537 -9.12 5.30 7.31
N HIS A 538 -9.65 6.40 6.77
CA HIS A 538 -9.39 6.84 5.39
C HIS A 538 -9.91 5.87 4.31
N MET A 539 -11.06 5.24 4.57
CA MET A 539 -11.71 4.25 3.70
C MET A 539 -13.05 4.74 3.12
N ILE A 540 -13.32 6.05 3.11
CA ILE A 540 -14.50 6.61 2.42
C ILE A 540 -14.04 7.25 1.13
N ASN A 541 -14.56 6.77 0.00
CA ASN A 541 -14.09 7.19 -1.30
C ASN A 541 -14.51 8.63 -1.61
N ALA A 542 -13.67 9.37 -2.35
CA ALA A 542 -13.99 10.70 -2.82
C ALA A 542 -15.23 10.73 -3.74
N ASP A 543 -15.48 9.63 -4.46
CA ASP A 543 -16.74 9.39 -5.15
C ASP A 543 -17.70 8.56 -4.26
N PRO A 544 -18.85 9.13 -3.82
CA PRO A 544 -19.82 8.40 -3.02
C PRO A 544 -20.32 7.09 -3.65
N LEU A 545 -20.32 6.96 -4.98
CA LEU A 545 -20.76 5.73 -5.66
C LEU A 545 -19.76 4.57 -5.51
N ARG A 546 -18.53 4.85 -5.08
CA ARG A 546 -17.46 3.86 -4.85
C ARG A 546 -17.29 3.53 -3.36
N THR A 547 -18.26 3.90 -2.52
CA THR A 547 -18.19 3.72 -1.07
C THR A 547 -19.04 2.52 -0.65
N MET A 548 -18.38 1.48 -0.14
CA MET A 548 -18.96 0.31 0.51
C MET A 548 -19.96 0.64 1.62
N SER A 549 -20.80 -0.33 2.00
CA SER A 549 -21.74 -0.19 3.11
C SER A 549 -21.06 -0.36 4.48
N PHE A 550 -20.21 -1.37 4.64
CA PHE A 550 -19.40 -1.65 5.83
C PHE A 550 -18.28 -2.64 5.47
N THR A 551 -17.28 -2.80 6.33
CA THR A 551 -16.17 -3.75 6.13
C THR A 551 -16.05 -4.70 7.33
N MET A 552 -15.80 -5.97 7.04
CA MET A 552 -15.44 -6.97 8.04
C MET A 552 -13.94 -7.26 7.92
N PHE A 553 -13.19 -7.02 9.00
CA PHE A 553 -11.84 -7.57 9.13
C PHE A 553 -11.95 -8.93 9.80
N SER A 554 -11.55 -9.98 9.11
CA SER A 554 -11.70 -11.35 9.57
C SER A 554 -10.62 -11.74 10.57
N GLN A 555 -10.72 -12.95 11.14
CA GLN A 555 -9.55 -13.54 11.79
C GLN A 555 -8.48 -13.77 10.72
N PRO A 556 -7.19 -13.57 11.06
CA PRO A 556 -6.12 -13.94 10.16
C PRO A 556 -6.30 -15.41 9.75
N ASP A 557 -6.03 -15.74 8.48
CA ASP A 557 -6.16 -17.06 7.82
C ASP A 557 -7.29 -17.15 6.78
N TYR A 558 -8.33 -16.30 6.82
CA TYR A 558 -9.43 -16.39 5.87
C TYR A 558 -9.23 -15.58 4.59
N TYR A 559 -9.81 -16.08 3.49
CA TYR A 559 -10.05 -15.32 2.27
C TYR A 559 -11.47 -15.58 1.76
N PHE A 560 -12.20 -14.53 1.38
CA PHE A 560 -13.60 -14.61 0.99
C PHE A 560 -13.83 -14.22 -0.47
N GLN A 561 -14.72 -14.96 -1.12
CA GLN A 561 -15.24 -14.67 -2.45
C GLN A 561 -16.71 -15.07 -2.55
N THR A 562 -17.40 -14.73 -3.64
CA THR A 562 -18.85 -14.99 -3.78
C THR A 562 -19.23 -16.27 -4.52
N PHE A 563 -18.25 -17.13 -4.78
CA PHE A 563 -18.40 -18.46 -5.34
C PHE A 563 -17.40 -19.42 -4.69
N SER A 564 -17.54 -20.74 -4.91
CA SER A 564 -16.62 -21.73 -4.31
C SER A 564 -15.17 -21.46 -4.72
N PRO A 565 -14.23 -21.24 -3.76
CA PRO A 565 -12.80 -21.18 -4.05
C PRO A 565 -12.20 -22.57 -4.33
N CYS A 566 -13.00 -23.62 -4.16
CA CYS A 566 -12.52 -25.00 -4.06
C CYS A 566 -12.96 -25.82 -5.27
N PRO A 567 -12.15 -26.80 -5.70
CA PRO A 567 -12.56 -27.78 -6.71
C PRO A 567 -13.85 -28.51 -6.34
N THR A 568 -14.03 -28.81 -5.04
CA THR A 568 -15.25 -29.38 -4.44
C THR A 568 -15.55 -28.66 -3.14
N GLY A 569 -16.83 -28.56 -2.76
CA GLY A 569 -17.26 -27.96 -1.50
C GLY A 569 -17.60 -26.48 -1.62
N GLN A 570 -17.58 -25.77 -0.48
CA GLN A 570 -17.82 -24.32 -0.39
C GLN A 570 -16.71 -23.58 0.39
N GLY A 571 -15.72 -24.32 0.88
CA GLY A 571 -14.55 -23.77 1.53
C GLY A 571 -13.42 -24.81 1.63
N CYS A 572 -12.18 -24.34 1.58
CA CYS A 572 -11.00 -25.18 1.54
C CYS A 572 -9.80 -24.48 2.13
N LEU A 573 -8.88 -25.30 2.64
CA LEU A 573 -7.50 -24.91 2.79
C LEU A 573 -6.88 -24.94 1.39
N ASN A 574 -6.48 -23.79 0.86
CA ASN A 574 -5.95 -23.65 -0.48
C ASN A 574 -4.45 -23.37 -0.42
N ASP A 575 -3.64 -24.28 -0.93
CA ASP A 575 -2.19 -24.14 -0.91
C ASP A 575 -1.62 -23.26 -2.02
N SER A 576 -2.48 -22.87 -2.96
CA SER A 576 -2.06 -21.97 -4.03
C SER A 576 -1.73 -20.58 -3.51
N PHE A 577 -2.21 -20.26 -2.30
CA PHE A 577 -2.04 -19.00 -1.59
C PHE A 577 -1.82 -19.31 -0.11
N ALA A 578 -0.80 -18.75 0.52
CA ALA A 578 -0.52 -19.00 1.94
C ALA A 578 -0.11 -17.73 2.70
N TRP A 579 -0.16 -16.59 2.01
CA TRP A 579 0.31 -15.31 2.50
C TRP A 579 -0.84 -14.33 2.27
N ILE A 580 -1.51 -14.01 3.36
CA ILE A 580 -2.76 -13.25 3.36
C ILE A 580 -2.48 -11.84 3.82
N HIS A 581 -2.95 -10.88 3.04
CA HIS A 581 -2.92 -9.46 3.36
C HIS A 581 -4.33 -8.88 3.39
N GLY A 582 -4.44 -7.59 3.73
CA GLY A 582 -5.69 -6.82 3.81
C GLY A 582 -6.29 -6.70 5.21
N ASP A 583 -6.25 -7.78 6.00
CA ASP A 583 -6.82 -7.81 7.35
C ASP A 583 -6.13 -6.87 8.36
N TYR A 584 -6.88 -6.45 9.37
CA TYR A 584 -6.34 -5.58 10.44
C TYR A 584 -5.51 -6.38 11.45
N SER A 585 -4.24 -6.61 11.09
CA SER A 585 -3.25 -7.32 11.91
C SER A 585 -1.88 -6.62 11.83
N ASN A 586 -0.99 -6.87 12.81
CA ASN A 586 0.34 -6.23 12.80
C ASN A 586 1.33 -6.94 11.88
N ASP A 587 1.13 -8.22 11.61
CA ASP A 587 1.89 -9.00 10.63
C ASP A 587 1.79 -8.35 9.27
N ILE A 588 0.56 -8.04 8.87
CA ILE A 588 0.21 -7.40 7.61
C ILE A 588 0.56 -5.90 7.65
N GLY A 589 0.09 -5.21 8.69
CA GLY A 589 0.14 -3.76 8.76
C GLY A 589 1.52 -3.15 8.98
N GLN A 590 2.47 -3.87 9.61
CA GLN A 590 3.77 -3.32 10.01
C GLN A 590 4.89 -3.73 9.04
N THR A 591 5.20 -2.85 8.11
CA THR A 591 6.30 -2.99 7.14
C THR A 591 7.62 -2.40 7.66
N TRP A 592 8.53 -2.05 6.75
CA TRP A 592 9.80 -1.41 7.02
C TRP A 592 10.17 -0.38 5.95
N LEU A 593 10.98 0.62 6.30
CA LEU A 593 11.49 1.64 5.37
C LEU A 593 13.01 1.78 5.49
N GLY A 594 13.72 1.45 4.42
CA GLY A 594 15.15 1.70 4.25
C GLY A 594 15.42 3.00 3.48
N MET A 595 16.26 3.86 4.01
CA MET A 595 16.73 5.06 3.31
C MET A 595 18.27 5.15 3.38
N VAL A 596 18.91 5.45 2.25
CA VAL A 596 20.36 5.63 2.12
C VAL A 596 20.64 6.82 1.20
N GLY A 597 21.53 7.72 1.58
CA GLY A 597 21.98 8.78 0.68
C GLY A 597 22.34 10.10 1.38
N PRO A 598 22.74 11.12 0.61
CA PRO A 598 23.09 12.42 1.17
C PRO A 598 21.94 13.05 1.95
N GLY A 599 22.18 13.35 3.23
CA GLY A 599 21.17 13.95 4.11
C GLY A 599 20.45 12.95 5.00
N VAL A 600 20.47 11.66 4.67
CA VAL A 600 19.98 10.57 5.52
C VAL A 600 20.97 10.27 6.63
N ARG A 601 20.48 9.87 7.80
CA ARG A 601 21.29 9.50 8.95
C ARG A 601 21.79 8.06 8.81
N ASP A 602 23.00 7.82 9.28
CA ASP A 602 23.61 6.49 9.34
C ASP A 602 23.40 5.92 10.76
N GLU A 603 22.25 5.28 10.99
CA GLU A 603 21.86 4.68 12.28
C GLU A 603 21.71 3.16 12.23
N GLY A 604 21.72 2.57 11.03
CA GLY A 604 21.37 1.17 10.87
C GLY A 604 19.90 0.92 11.20
N LEU A 605 19.63 -0.04 12.08
CA LEU A 605 18.26 -0.45 12.41
C LEU A 605 17.64 0.45 13.50
N ASN A 606 16.50 1.05 13.21
CA ASN A 606 15.68 1.82 14.15
C ASN A 606 14.35 1.09 14.42
N ASN A 607 14.21 0.58 15.65
CA ASN A 607 13.02 -0.16 16.11
C ASN A 607 12.05 0.70 16.93
N THR A 608 12.17 2.03 16.88
CA THR A 608 11.47 2.95 17.78
C THR A 608 10.62 3.99 17.08
N THR A 609 11.09 4.53 15.96
CA THR A 609 10.37 5.55 15.19
C THR A 609 9.17 4.93 14.51
N TRP A 610 7.97 5.40 14.86
CA TRP A 610 6.71 5.00 14.25
C TRP A 610 6.39 5.94 13.07
N THR A 611 6.20 5.37 11.89
CA THR A 611 5.91 6.07 10.62
C THR A 611 4.94 5.23 9.79
N ASP A 612 4.35 5.82 8.74
CA ASP A 612 3.60 5.06 7.74
C ASP A 612 3.94 5.52 6.32
N HIS A 613 3.33 4.90 5.32
CA HIS A 613 3.64 5.13 3.90
C HIS A 613 3.54 6.60 3.50
N THR A 614 2.59 7.33 4.09
CA THR A 614 2.38 8.73 3.76
C THR A 614 3.57 9.63 4.12
N ASP A 615 4.42 9.20 5.07
CA ASP A 615 5.58 9.95 5.53
C ASP A 615 6.76 9.93 4.53
N ILE A 616 6.72 9.08 3.50
CA ILE A 616 7.83 8.87 2.55
C ILE A 616 8.04 10.11 1.66
N VAL A 617 7.02 10.54 0.93
CA VAL A 617 7.08 11.71 0.02
C VAL A 617 7.56 12.99 0.71
N PRO A 618 6.97 13.46 1.83
CA PRO A 618 7.46 14.68 2.47
C PRO A 618 8.92 14.56 2.95
N THR A 619 9.36 13.35 3.30
CA THR A 619 10.77 13.11 3.67
C THR A 619 11.70 13.17 2.45
N MET A 620 11.29 12.58 1.33
CA MET A 620 12.02 12.68 0.05
C MET A 620 12.10 14.14 -0.41
N ASP A 621 10.97 14.87 -0.41
CA ASP A 621 10.91 16.28 -0.78
C ASP A 621 11.85 17.13 0.08
N ALA A 622 11.89 16.91 1.39
CA ALA A 622 12.82 17.61 2.29
C ALA A 622 14.30 17.35 1.96
N LEU A 623 14.65 16.12 1.55
CA LEU A 623 16.01 15.75 1.14
C LEU A 623 16.38 16.33 -0.23
N LEU A 624 15.43 16.33 -1.15
CA LEU A 624 15.60 16.75 -2.54
C LEU A 624 15.41 18.26 -2.74
N GLY A 625 14.85 18.97 -1.76
CA GLY A 625 14.48 20.37 -1.94
C GLY A 625 13.35 20.56 -2.94
N LEU A 626 12.49 19.56 -3.05
CA LEU A 626 11.26 19.60 -3.83
C LEU A 626 10.09 19.93 -2.89
N HIS A 627 8.92 20.11 -3.48
CA HIS A 627 7.66 20.22 -2.78
C HIS A 627 6.55 19.66 -3.68
N ALA A 628 5.64 18.91 -3.08
CA ALA A 628 4.33 18.65 -3.65
C ALA A 628 3.52 19.97 -3.77
N ASP A 629 2.74 20.07 -4.84
CA ASP A 629 1.80 21.19 -5.05
C ASP A 629 0.45 20.99 -4.34
N TYR A 630 0.37 19.93 -3.52
CA TYR A 630 -0.72 19.60 -2.63
C TYR A 630 -0.16 19.37 -1.21
N THR A 631 -1.06 19.28 -0.22
CA THR A 631 -0.66 18.96 1.15
C THR A 631 -0.70 17.44 1.36
N PRO A 632 0.45 16.77 1.59
CA PRO A 632 0.47 15.36 1.93
C PRO A 632 -0.13 15.12 3.33
N ASP A 633 -0.58 13.90 3.58
CA ASP A 633 -1.07 13.44 4.89
C ASP A 633 0.08 12.99 5.81
N GLY A 634 1.23 12.64 5.24
CA GLY A 634 2.41 12.33 6.04
C GLY A 634 3.08 13.52 6.69
N ARG A 635 4.18 13.25 7.39
CA ARG A 635 5.13 14.23 7.94
C ARG A 635 6.56 13.87 7.55
N VAL A 636 7.45 14.86 7.57
CA VAL A 636 8.89 14.61 7.44
C VAL A 636 9.38 13.72 8.59
N ILE A 637 10.09 12.64 8.26
CA ILE A 637 10.73 11.73 9.22
C ILE A 637 12.07 12.33 9.66
N THR A 638 12.00 13.36 10.49
CA THR A 638 13.21 14.06 11.00
C THR A 638 14.19 13.13 11.73
N GLN A 639 13.69 12.02 12.28
CA GLN A 639 14.48 10.96 12.90
C GLN A 639 15.45 10.29 11.91
N ALA A 640 15.10 10.19 10.62
CA ALA A 640 15.94 9.62 9.58
C ALA A 640 16.91 10.63 8.94
N LEU A 641 16.87 11.91 9.33
CA LEU A 641 17.69 12.97 8.74
C LEU A 641 18.95 13.29 9.57
N SER A 642 20.04 13.63 8.87
CA SER A 642 21.37 13.95 9.44
C SER A 642 21.52 15.41 9.91
N ARG A 643 20.64 16.33 9.46
CA ARG A 643 20.78 17.77 9.77
C ARG A 643 20.50 18.09 11.25
N ARG A 644 21.39 18.90 11.82
CA ARG A 644 21.43 19.43 13.20
C ARG A 644 20.39 20.52 13.54
N ALA A 645 19.43 20.84 12.67
CA ALA A 645 18.57 22.03 12.87
C ALA A 645 17.60 21.91 14.07
N ASP A 646 17.40 20.70 14.59
CA ASP A 646 16.50 20.42 15.72
C ASP A 646 17.27 19.80 16.90
N ARG A 647 18.34 20.43 17.39
CA ARG A 647 19.00 20.04 18.66
C ARG A 647 19.02 21.16 19.70
N GLY A 648 18.13 22.13 19.57
CA GLY A 648 17.76 23.00 20.68
C GLY A 648 16.77 22.29 21.61
N PRO A 649 16.60 22.75 22.86
CA PRO A 649 15.56 22.23 23.77
C PRO A 649 14.14 22.25 23.17
N ASP A 650 13.88 23.08 22.15
CA ASP A 650 12.61 23.14 21.42
C ASP A 650 12.38 22.01 20.39
N ALA A 651 13.34 21.11 20.19
CA ALA A 651 13.28 20.06 19.17
C ALA A 651 12.50 18.79 19.56
N GLU A 652 12.35 18.54 20.86
CA GLU A 652 11.56 17.41 21.36
C GLU A 652 10.07 17.60 21.06
N SER A 653 9.58 18.84 21.11
CA SER A 653 8.18 19.18 20.88
C SER A 653 7.68 18.86 19.45
N PRO A 654 8.39 19.21 18.35
CA PRO A 654 8.02 18.79 17.00
C PRO A 654 8.06 17.28 16.78
N GLN A 655 9.03 16.56 17.35
CA GLN A 655 9.12 15.10 17.22
C GLN A 655 7.98 14.41 17.96
N LEU A 656 7.66 14.86 19.17
CA LEU A 656 6.52 14.37 19.94
C LEU A 656 5.19 14.70 19.26
N LEU A 657 5.05 15.93 18.73
CA LEU A 657 3.89 16.33 17.95
C LEU A 657 3.71 15.43 16.72
N GLY A 658 4.79 15.18 15.97
CA GLY A 658 4.77 14.28 14.82
C GLY A 658 4.44 12.83 15.18
N ALA A 659 4.96 12.32 16.30
CA ALA A 659 4.63 10.98 16.77
C ALA A 659 3.14 10.88 17.18
N LEU A 660 2.63 11.86 17.91
CA LEU A 660 1.22 11.89 18.31
C LEU A 660 0.29 12.09 17.11
N TYR A 661 0.66 12.96 16.16
CA TYR A 661 -0.04 13.13 14.90
C TYR A 661 -0.27 11.78 14.21
N LYS A 662 0.76 10.95 14.09
CA LYS A 662 0.61 9.62 13.48
C LYS A 662 -0.25 8.65 14.30
N GLN A 663 -0.20 8.72 15.63
CA GLN A 663 -1.08 7.90 16.48
C GLN A 663 -2.56 8.32 16.40
N LEU A 664 -2.83 9.56 15.99
CA LEU A 664 -4.18 10.07 15.77
C LEU A 664 -4.67 9.82 14.34
N ASP A 665 -3.79 9.95 13.35
CA ASP A 665 -4.19 10.05 11.96
C ASP A 665 -4.09 8.73 11.19
N ALA A 666 -3.03 7.97 11.41
CA ALA A 666 -2.75 6.79 10.61
C ALA A 666 -3.77 5.66 10.85
N PRO A 667 -4.11 4.83 9.85
CA PRO A 667 -5.05 3.72 10.01
C PRO A 667 -4.66 2.75 11.13
N TYR A 668 -3.36 2.44 11.25
CA TYR A 668 -2.79 1.61 12.34
C TYR A 668 -2.43 2.40 13.61
N GLY A 669 -2.80 3.68 13.69
CA GLY A 669 -2.62 4.53 14.87
C GLY A 669 -3.55 4.12 16.02
N ALA A 670 -3.15 4.44 17.26
CA ALA A 670 -3.90 4.09 18.46
C ALA A 670 -5.34 4.64 18.46
N PHE A 671 -5.58 5.84 17.94
CA PHE A 671 -6.91 6.43 17.87
C PHE A 671 -7.86 5.56 17.05
N ASN A 672 -7.45 5.23 15.83
CA ASN A 672 -8.23 4.43 14.90
C ASN A 672 -8.42 2.99 15.38
N HIS A 673 -7.41 2.39 16.04
CA HIS A 673 -7.56 1.10 16.71
C HIS A 673 -8.73 1.09 17.70
N TRP A 674 -8.84 2.13 18.54
CA TRP A 674 -9.92 2.21 19.52
C TRP A 674 -11.29 2.42 18.86
N LEU A 675 -11.36 3.16 17.76
CA LEU A 675 -12.60 3.30 17.00
C LEU A 675 -13.03 1.97 16.35
N ILE A 676 -12.09 1.19 15.81
CA ILE A 676 -12.37 -0.17 15.29
C ILE A 676 -13.01 -1.05 16.39
N VAL A 677 -12.43 -1.04 17.59
CA VAL A 677 -12.96 -1.82 18.73
C VAL A 677 -14.35 -1.32 19.15
N ALA A 678 -14.52 0.00 19.26
CA ALA A 678 -15.80 0.61 19.61
C ALA A 678 -16.90 0.27 18.57
N SER A 679 -16.62 0.42 17.28
CA SER A 679 -17.56 0.13 16.20
C SER A 679 -17.93 -1.35 16.18
N THR A 680 -16.95 -2.25 16.35
CA THR A 680 -17.21 -3.69 16.47
C THR A 680 -18.17 -4.01 17.63
N ASN A 681 -17.98 -3.39 18.79
CA ASN A 681 -18.87 -3.56 19.94
C ASN A 681 -20.26 -2.96 19.69
N GLY A 682 -20.32 -1.78 19.05
CA GLY A 682 -21.56 -1.12 18.65
C GLY A 682 -22.37 -1.97 17.67
N ILE A 683 -21.72 -2.49 16.63
CA ILE A 683 -22.34 -3.34 15.60
C ILE A 683 -22.94 -4.61 16.21
N LYS A 684 -22.25 -5.24 17.17
CA LYS A 684 -22.72 -6.45 17.88
C LYS A 684 -23.86 -6.18 18.88
N SER A 685 -24.18 -4.93 19.17
CA SER A 685 -25.17 -4.53 20.17
C SER A 685 -26.58 -4.29 19.58
N ASP A 686 -27.53 -3.87 20.43
CA ASP A 686 -28.83 -3.39 19.99
C ASP A 686 -28.75 -2.05 19.23
N ASP A 687 -29.81 -1.69 18.52
CA ASP A 687 -29.79 -0.51 17.64
C ASP A 687 -29.64 0.82 18.40
N ALA A 688 -30.06 0.89 19.67
CA ALA A 688 -29.91 2.11 20.46
C ALA A 688 -28.45 2.30 20.88
N THR A 689 -27.78 1.23 21.29
CA THR A 689 -26.37 1.21 21.68
C THR A 689 -25.47 1.42 20.46
N TYR A 690 -25.77 0.77 19.33
CA TYR A 690 -25.12 1.01 18.04
C TYR A 690 -25.19 2.50 17.66
N ALA A 691 -26.39 3.08 17.62
CA ALA A 691 -26.55 4.47 17.19
C ALA A 691 -25.85 5.47 18.12
N ALA A 692 -25.81 5.19 19.43
CA ALA A 692 -25.09 6.02 20.39
C ALA A 692 -23.57 5.92 20.20
N THR A 693 -23.06 4.71 19.96
CA THR A 693 -21.65 4.44 19.73
C THR A 693 -21.17 5.10 18.45
N GLU A 694 -21.88 4.91 17.33
CA GLU A 694 -21.49 5.48 16.04
C GLU A 694 -21.57 7.02 16.02
N LYS A 695 -22.51 7.63 16.75
CA LYS A 695 -22.51 9.09 16.96
C LYS A 695 -21.30 9.57 17.75
N ALA A 696 -20.86 8.80 18.75
CA ALA A 696 -19.67 9.13 19.52
C ALA A 696 -18.41 8.99 18.66
N ILE A 697 -18.31 7.94 17.83
CA ILE A 697 -17.22 7.75 16.87
C ILE A 697 -17.18 8.92 15.87
N GLN A 698 -18.31 9.24 15.24
CA GLN A 698 -18.40 10.38 14.31
C GLN A 698 -17.94 11.69 14.96
N SER A 699 -18.33 11.95 16.21
CA SER A 699 -17.92 13.15 16.95
C SER A 699 -16.42 13.17 17.23
N LEU A 700 -15.84 12.02 17.60
CA LEU A 700 -14.40 11.89 17.87
C LEU A 700 -13.60 12.05 16.57
N ALA A 701 -14.03 11.41 15.48
CA ALA A 701 -13.38 11.53 14.17
C ALA A 701 -13.36 12.99 13.68
N ALA A 702 -14.49 13.72 13.78
CA ALA A 702 -14.52 15.14 13.44
C ALA A 702 -13.58 16.00 14.30
N GLN A 703 -13.43 15.67 15.59
CA GLN A 703 -12.48 16.33 16.48
C GLN A 703 -11.03 15.99 16.14
N ARG A 704 -10.76 14.74 15.73
CA ARG A 704 -9.47 14.29 15.21
C ARG A 704 -9.12 15.10 13.97
N ASP A 705 -9.97 15.11 12.95
CA ASP A 705 -9.75 15.80 11.67
C ASP A 705 -9.38 17.28 11.89
N ALA A 706 -10.15 17.99 12.73
CA ALA A 706 -9.88 19.39 13.05
C ALA A 706 -8.55 19.60 13.81
N LEU A 707 -8.13 18.63 14.62
CA LEU A 707 -6.88 18.68 15.39
C LEU A 707 -5.67 18.33 14.52
N VAL A 708 -5.74 17.25 13.72
CA VAL A 708 -4.65 16.82 12.85
C VAL A 708 -4.35 17.87 11.78
N LEU A 709 -5.36 18.60 11.28
CA LEU A 709 -5.14 19.78 10.43
C LEU A 709 -4.28 20.86 11.11
N GLN A 710 -4.51 21.13 12.40
CA GLN A 710 -3.71 22.08 13.17
C GLN A 710 -2.29 21.56 13.44
N MET A 711 -2.17 20.26 13.76
CA MET A 711 -0.87 19.60 13.97
C MET A 711 -0.04 19.62 12.69
N ARG A 712 -0.65 19.28 11.55
CA ARG A 712 -0.04 19.33 10.23
C ARG A 712 0.43 20.74 9.89
N GLY A 713 -0.40 21.75 10.11
CA GLY A 713 -0.01 23.15 9.95
C GLY A 713 1.21 23.55 10.79
N ALA A 714 1.32 23.04 12.02
CA ALA A 714 2.48 23.27 12.89
C ALA A 714 3.73 22.48 12.49
N LEU A 715 3.56 21.31 11.84
CA LEU A 715 4.67 20.49 11.34
C LEU A 715 5.26 21.04 10.03
N TYR A 716 4.44 21.66 9.18
CA TYR A 716 4.86 22.23 7.88
C TYR A 716 5.06 23.76 7.88
N GLY A 717 4.61 24.47 8.93
CA GLY A 717 4.63 25.93 9.04
C GLY A 717 5.64 26.51 10.04
N ALA A 718 5.52 27.82 10.34
CA ALA A 718 6.35 28.47 11.35
C ALA A 718 6.05 27.90 12.75
N ARG A 719 7.09 27.75 13.58
CA ARG A 719 6.99 27.27 14.97
C ARG A 719 6.20 28.26 15.83
N ASP A 720 4.88 28.23 15.74
CA ASP A 720 4.03 28.91 16.69
C ASP A 720 4.08 28.10 17.99
N GLY A 721 4.27 28.74 19.14
CA GLY A 721 4.44 28.13 20.47
C GLY A 721 3.19 27.40 21.01
N HIS A 722 2.57 26.56 20.19
CA HIS A 722 1.30 25.88 20.41
C HIS A 722 1.44 24.35 20.39
N SER A 723 2.62 23.79 20.09
CA SER A 723 2.84 22.34 20.04
C SER A 723 2.41 21.64 21.32
N GLU A 724 2.72 22.18 22.50
CA GLU A 724 2.28 21.60 23.79
C GLU A 724 0.76 21.53 23.93
N ARG A 725 0.05 22.58 23.48
CA ARG A 725 -1.42 22.61 23.52
C ARG A 725 -2.02 21.58 22.58
N LEU A 726 -1.44 21.43 21.38
CA LEU A 726 -1.86 20.41 20.41
C LEU A 726 -1.59 19.01 20.96
N ILE A 727 -0.43 18.80 21.58
CA ILE A 727 -0.07 17.53 22.23
C ILE A 727 -1.07 17.17 23.33
N ARG A 728 -1.38 18.09 24.25
CA ARG A 728 -2.37 17.84 25.32
C ARG A 728 -3.74 17.45 24.74
N ARG A 729 -4.26 18.22 23.77
CA ARG A 729 -5.54 17.93 23.11
C ARG A 729 -5.55 16.57 22.40
N GLY A 730 -4.42 16.18 21.81
CA GLY A 730 -4.30 14.88 21.15
C GLY A 730 -4.29 13.72 22.13
N LEU A 731 -3.59 13.87 23.26
CA LEU A 731 -3.62 12.87 24.34
C LEU A 731 -5.02 12.72 24.94
N GLU A 732 -5.72 13.82 25.20
CA GLU A 732 -7.12 13.82 25.66
C GLU A 732 -8.05 13.09 24.67
N LEU A 733 -7.82 13.28 23.36
CA LEU A 733 -8.63 12.62 22.33
C LEU A 733 -8.36 11.11 22.27
N LEU A 734 -7.10 10.67 22.44
CA LEU A 734 -6.75 9.26 22.56
C LEU A 734 -7.41 8.60 23.78
N GLU A 735 -7.39 9.27 24.94
CA GLU A 735 -8.04 8.76 26.16
C GLU A 735 -9.55 8.60 25.97
N ARG A 736 -10.20 9.55 25.28
CA ARG A 736 -11.65 9.46 24.99
C ARG A 736 -11.99 8.35 24.00
N ALA A 737 -11.15 8.12 22.99
CA ALA A 737 -11.33 6.99 22.07
C ALA A 737 -11.16 5.65 22.80
N ALA A 738 -10.12 5.52 23.64
CA ALA A 738 -9.90 4.34 24.47
C ALA A 738 -11.07 4.06 25.43
N ALA A 739 -11.60 5.11 26.06
CA ALA A 739 -12.76 4.98 26.94
C ALA A 739 -14.02 4.50 26.19
N LEU A 740 -14.22 4.97 24.95
CA LEU A 740 -15.34 4.52 24.10
C LEU A 740 -15.21 3.04 23.71
N ALA A 741 -13.98 2.55 23.51
CA ALA A 741 -13.69 1.15 23.25
C ALA A 741 -13.90 0.24 24.49
N GLY A 742 -14.10 0.82 25.68
CA GLY A 742 -14.24 0.08 26.94
C GLY A 742 -12.92 -0.33 27.59
N THR A 743 -11.83 0.42 27.33
CA THR A 743 -10.47 0.13 27.82
C THR A 743 -9.96 1.09 28.89
#